data_AF-A0A4U0RW07-F1
#
_entry.id   AF-A0A4U0RW07-F1
#
_cell.length_a   1.000
_cell.length_b   1.000
_cell.length_c   1.000
_cell.angle_alpha   90.00
_cell.angle_beta   90.00
_cell.angle_gamma   90.00
#
_symmetry.space_group_name_H-M   'P 1'
#
loop_
_entity.id
_entity.type
_entity.pdbx_description
1 polymer ?
#
loop_
_entity_poly.entity_id
_entity_poly.type
_entity_poly.pdbx_seq_one_letter_code
_entity_poly.pdbx_strand_id
1 'polypeptide(L)'
;MSSRARLPGRGGRRGDRSGKTSPCNVPSDRGRTLYSYNYFSLGSSDSHADLVGLGSQIPNATPESSHAWTSMVRRGFKLFPVHGKRPWVKHWKTDCSSDPEWITQQLARPGVTGYGVVLGSGVLVVDTDTPEAEQWASAVLPATFTVRTAKGYHRYYRVPFKAKNSSQHTKVRIHDGTDVKADGGYVVGPGSAQWDKETNSFTGITYEVAYDLTMVDLPEVYYDAVRAPEAQGHEDKNAQGCITPPVLLHAQRSNAGMSVFVEDDRVTPRTRALLRDTSNGRDFRLSRVLFSLMRAGLTDDECKAQVLQSPLGDKVRERGQGYLASKVTYVRGQVEEKPAVRFTAGMWRSKVATARMHNGLRRVADAIALIATRRNATKLTMSSYEVSELAALTQPTTYRNMRKLEELGWLHRNTKTNVQGTGKAFSYTLTVPASTDRSASVGVMDSGMDSWRHGVKGRWYAVYAALTASEGQVKDLATRTGKSLPTVRRQLAEMQEAGVTRKKGKVWSLTDDAEIKVQTLAVGTKAEGARERQKVRHEEIRAARVMELELLPQSSMKAELAASCGRPKADGTPCQRASRWGACPQHRDVAQEAPQDPVQEPDPGDRAGGAGARSGPARNRLRRGLSPPWAAETHGRAALGDPRARAAAMVPQLRAAETRLRETGDRANSLAAMVPQHVSCGDAGGTA
;
A
#
# COMPACT_ATOMS: atom_id res chain seq x y z
N MET A 1 33.80 30.14 -86.98
CA MET A 1 33.01 29.04 -86.38
C MET A 1 33.81 28.44 -85.23
N SER A 2 33.17 28.40 -84.05
CA SER A 2 33.56 27.78 -82.77
C SER A 2 34.88 28.22 -82.11
N SER A 3 34.76 29.29 -81.32
CA SER A 3 35.73 29.79 -80.34
C SER A 3 35.52 29.15 -78.96
N ARG A 4 36.56 28.47 -78.46
CA ARG A 4 36.84 28.28 -77.03
C ARG A 4 37.53 29.55 -76.52
N ALA A 5 37.07 30.11 -75.39
CA ALA A 5 37.92 30.95 -74.55
C ALA A 5 37.36 31.04 -73.12
N ARG A 6 38.28 31.06 -72.16
CA ARG A 6 38.09 31.14 -70.71
C ARG A 6 37.81 32.58 -70.23
N LEU A 7 37.47 32.67 -68.94
CA LEU A 7 37.57 33.81 -67.99
C LEU A 7 36.32 34.71 -67.89
N PRO A 8 36.22 35.61 -66.88
CA PRO A 8 36.33 35.42 -65.43
C PRO A 8 35.18 36.17 -64.67
N GLY A 9 35.23 36.20 -63.33
CA GLY A 9 34.18 36.78 -62.48
C GLY A 9 34.02 38.31 -62.54
N ARG A 10 32.97 38.83 -61.87
CA ARG A 10 32.83 40.22 -61.45
C ARG A 10 31.75 40.39 -60.38
N GLY A 11 32.05 41.19 -59.37
CA GLY A 11 31.09 41.74 -58.42
C GLY A 11 30.72 43.19 -58.74
N GLY A 12 29.87 43.75 -57.87
CA GLY A 12 29.50 45.17 -57.79
C GLY A 12 28.20 45.51 -58.52
N ARG A 13 27.43 46.53 -58.15
CA ARG A 13 27.43 47.52 -57.05
C ARG A 13 26.13 48.35 -57.25
N ARG A 14 25.59 48.90 -56.15
CA ARG A 14 24.89 50.21 -56.01
C ARG A 14 23.63 50.49 -56.86
N GLY A 15 22.50 50.74 -56.21
CA GLY A 15 21.91 52.09 -56.01
C GLY A 15 20.55 52.08 -56.74
N ASP A 16 19.47 52.76 -56.36
CA ASP A 16 19.28 53.99 -55.58
C ASP A 16 17.76 54.15 -55.32
N ARG A 17 17.37 54.90 -54.27
CA ARG A 17 16.12 55.71 -54.08
C ARG A 17 14.73 55.02 -54.25
N SER A 18 13.66 55.37 -53.52
CA SER A 18 13.33 56.39 -52.52
C SER A 18 11.87 56.18 -52.09
N GLY A 19 11.53 56.52 -50.84
CA GLY A 19 10.20 57.07 -50.53
C GLY A 19 9.40 56.42 -49.40
N LYS A 20 9.46 57.05 -48.20
CA LYS A 20 8.31 57.50 -47.35
C LYS A 20 7.24 56.44 -46.98
N THR A 21 6.87 56.16 -45.73
CA THR A 21 6.73 57.03 -44.54
C THR A 21 6.65 56.19 -43.25
N SER A 22 7.46 56.64 -42.28
CA SER A 22 7.46 56.59 -40.81
C SER A 22 6.09 56.56 -40.04
N PRO A 23 6.05 56.51 -38.68
CA PRO A 23 6.83 55.66 -37.75
C PRO A 23 6.18 55.35 -36.34
N CYS A 24 6.92 54.56 -35.53
CA CYS A 24 7.22 54.76 -34.09
C CYS A 24 6.11 54.64 -33.02
N ASN A 25 6.39 54.35 -31.75
CA ASN A 25 7.46 53.65 -31.01
C ASN A 25 7.00 53.66 -29.53
N VAL A 26 7.54 52.71 -28.75
CA VAL A 26 7.57 52.70 -27.28
C VAL A 26 8.25 53.98 -26.74
N PRO A 27 8.07 54.41 -25.47
CA PRO A 27 9.08 54.06 -24.47
C PRO A 27 8.59 53.95 -23.01
N SER A 28 9.56 53.54 -22.18
CA SER A 28 9.58 53.21 -20.75
C SER A 28 9.59 54.37 -19.74
N ASP A 29 9.26 54.00 -18.50
CA ASP A 29 9.92 54.34 -17.22
C ASP A 29 9.32 55.43 -16.29
N ARG A 30 9.30 55.05 -15.00
CA ARG A 30 9.21 55.77 -13.69
C ARG A 30 7.94 56.52 -13.25
N GLY A 31 7.53 56.21 -12.01
CA GLY A 31 6.84 57.15 -11.11
C GLY A 31 6.29 56.48 -9.84
N ARG A 32 6.93 56.73 -8.69
CA ARG A 32 6.42 56.40 -7.33
C ARG A 32 5.31 57.37 -6.93
N THR A 33 4.27 56.88 -6.25
CA THR A 33 3.54 57.67 -5.23
C THR A 33 2.89 56.77 -4.18
N LEU A 34 3.11 57.15 -2.92
CA LEU A 34 2.47 56.69 -1.68
C LEU A 34 1.11 57.39 -1.48
N TYR A 35 0.09 56.71 -0.98
CA TYR A 35 -1.05 57.25 -0.19
C TYR A 35 -1.66 56.06 0.58
N SER A 36 -1.33 55.87 1.86
CA SER A 36 -2.12 56.26 3.06
C SER A 36 -3.53 55.65 3.15
N TYR A 37 -3.71 54.73 4.11
CA TYR A 37 -5.01 54.32 4.63
C TYR A 37 -5.55 55.44 5.55
N ASN A 38 -6.78 55.90 5.29
CA ASN A 38 -7.60 56.59 6.28
C ASN A 38 -8.95 55.88 6.41
N TYR A 39 -9.31 55.63 7.66
CA TYR A 39 -10.63 55.24 8.15
C TYR A 39 -11.70 56.24 7.71
N PHE A 40 -12.85 55.77 7.21
CA PHE A 40 -14.14 56.40 7.49
C PHE A 40 -15.29 55.39 7.36
N SER A 41 -16.30 55.60 8.19
CA SER A 41 -17.47 54.76 8.48
C SER A 41 -18.67 55.10 7.58
N LEU A 42 -19.65 54.18 7.62
CA LEU A 42 -21.07 54.26 7.24
C LEU A 42 -21.45 53.92 5.79
N GLY A 43 -22.50 53.10 5.65
CA GLY A 43 -23.38 53.14 4.49
C GLY A 43 -23.84 51.78 3.97
N SER A 44 -25.14 51.53 4.07
CA SER A 44 -25.89 50.38 3.60
C SER A 44 -25.96 50.19 2.08
N SER A 45 -26.45 49.00 1.71
CA SER A 45 -27.21 48.63 0.51
C SER A 45 -26.49 47.94 -0.66
N ASP A 46 -27.26 47.02 -1.25
CA ASP A 46 -26.90 45.90 -2.11
C ASP A 46 -26.20 46.25 -3.43
N SER A 47 -25.33 45.34 -3.90
CA SER A 47 -25.48 44.63 -5.20
C SER A 47 -24.19 43.90 -5.62
N HIS A 48 -24.39 42.88 -6.45
CA HIS A 48 -23.45 41.84 -6.90
C HIS A 48 -22.15 42.32 -7.58
N ALA A 49 -21.01 41.67 -7.29
CA ALA A 49 -20.21 40.88 -8.25
C ALA A 49 -18.81 40.47 -7.69
N ASP A 50 -18.47 39.20 -7.96
CA ASP A 50 -17.15 38.58 -8.16
C ASP A 50 -16.06 38.49 -7.05
N LEU A 51 -15.92 37.24 -6.56
CA LEU A 51 -14.72 36.40 -6.65
C LEU A 51 -13.35 37.12 -6.73
N VAL A 52 -12.61 37.15 -5.62
CA VAL A 52 -11.23 36.60 -5.49
C VAL A 52 -10.87 36.47 -4.00
N GLY A 53 -10.49 35.27 -3.56
CA GLY A 53 -9.50 35.11 -2.48
C GLY A 53 -10.01 34.81 -1.07
N LEU A 54 -10.41 33.58 -0.81
CA LEU A 54 -10.31 33.00 0.53
C LEU A 54 -9.42 31.76 0.49
N GLY A 55 -8.22 31.92 1.06
CA GLY A 55 -7.33 30.82 1.33
C GLY A 55 -8.01 29.82 2.26
N SER A 56 -7.95 28.56 1.84
CA SER A 56 -8.29 27.35 2.60
C SER A 56 -7.74 27.39 4.03
N GLN A 57 -8.54 27.90 4.97
CA GLN A 57 -8.43 27.54 6.37
C GLN A 57 -9.46 26.43 6.62
N ILE A 58 -8.96 25.24 6.90
CA ILE A 58 -9.77 24.15 7.43
C ILE A 58 -10.32 24.67 8.76
N PRO A 59 -11.65 24.69 8.99
CA PRO A 59 -12.16 24.99 10.32
C PRO A 59 -11.62 23.92 11.26
N ASN A 60 -10.75 24.33 12.19
CA ASN A 60 -10.35 23.49 13.31
C ASN A 60 -11.63 23.07 14.02
N ALA A 61 -11.78 21.76 14.23
CA ALA A 61 -12.89 21.17 14.97
C ALA A 61 -13.08 21.96 16.28
N THR A 62 -14.23 22.62 16.44
CA THR A 62 -14.54 23.40 17.64
C THR A 62 -14.67 22.47 18.85
N PRO A 63 -14.38 22.94 20.08
CA PRO A 63 -14.35 22.10 21.28
C PRO A 63 -15.64 21.32 21.58
N GLU A 64 -16.80 21.70 21.04
CA GLU A 64 -18.05 20.96 21.20
C GLU A 64 -18.07 19.61 20.46
N SER A 65 -17.29 19.48 19.38
CA SER A 65 -17.07 18.20 18.66
C SER A 65 -16.28 17.15 19.47
N SER A 66 -15.74 17.53 20.63
CA SER A 66 -14.96 16.65 21.54
C SER A 66 -15.79 15.53 22.18
N HIS A 67 -17.12 15.52 22.02
CA HIS A 67 -18.00 14.52 22.64
C HIS A 67 -18.29 13.29 21.77
N ALA A 68 -18.23 13.40 20.44
CA ALA A 68 -18.73 12.34 19.56
C ALA A 68 -17.84 11.09 19.57
N TRP A 69 -16.51 11.24 19.49
CA TRP A 69 -15.58 10.11 19.56
C TRP A 69 -15.51 9.52 20.97
N THR A 70 -15.72 10.33 22.01
CA THR A 70 -15.80 9.88 23.40
C THR A 70 -16.96 8.88 23.59
N SER A 71 -18.13 9.13 22.98
CA SER A 71 -19.24 8.17 22.98
C SER A 71 -18.85 6.84 22.36
N MET A 72 -18.10 6.85 21.25
CA MET A 72 -17.61 5.63 20.60
C MET A 72 -16.63 4.85 21.49
N VAL A 73 -15.71 5.55 22.16
CA VAL A 73 -14.76 4.91 23.10
C VAL A 73 -15.49 4.30 24.30
N ARG A 74 -16.47 5.00 24.89
CA ARG A 74 -17.29 4.49 26.00
C ARG A 74 -18.08 3.23 25.63
N ARG A 75 -18.42 3.09 24.34
CA ARG A 75 -19.07 1.89 23.78
C ARG A 75 -18.08 0.75 23.48
N GLY A 76 -16.79 0.94 23.77
CA GLY A 76 -15.74 -0.07 23.64
C GLY A 76 -15.04 -0.09 22.26
N PHE A 77 -15.28 0.90 21.41
CA PHE A 77 -14.63 0.93 20.09
C PHE A 77 -13.21 1.48 20.14
N LYS A 78 -12.35 0.92 19.29
CA LYS A 78 -11.04 1.50 18.96
C LYS A 78 -11.16 2.40 17.74
N LEU A 79 -10.47 3.53 17.79
CA LEU A 79 -10.52 4.57 16.78
C LEU A 79 -9.14 4.77 16.13
N PHE A 80 -9.14 5.30 14.91
CA PHE A 80 -7.91 5.69 14.20
C PHE A 80 -8.17 6.93 13.31
N PRO A 81 -7.16 7.76 13.02
CA PRO A 81 -7.35 8.96 12.20
C PRO A 81 -7.66 8.63 10.74
N VAL A 82 -8.56 9.39 10.12
CA VAL A 82 -8.87 9.30 8.68
C VAL A 82 -8.67 10.62 7.95
N HIS A 83 -8.45 10.53 6.64
CA HIS A 83 -8.57 11.65 5.70
C HIS A 83 -9.67 11.34 4.70
N GLY A 84 -10.79 12.05 4.83
CA GLY A 84 -12.07 11.70 4.23
C GLY A 84 -12.51 10.30 4.64
N LYS A 85 -12.76 9.44 3.65
CA LYS A 85 -13.15 8.03 3.87
C LYS A 85 -11.97 7.05 3.92
N ARG A 86 -10.71 7.53 3.96
CA ARG A 86 -9.50 6.70 3.89
C ARG A 86 -8.73 6.74 5.20
N PRO A 87 -8.13 5.62 5.66
CA PRO A 87 -7.26 5.64 6.82
C PRO A 87 -6.06 6.54 6.57
N TRP A 88 -5.73 7.38 7.55
CA TRP A 88 -4.54 8.23 7.49
C TRP A 88 -3.26 7.43 7.75
N VAL A 89 -3.36 6.37 8.55
CA VAL A 89 -2.28 5.45 8.89
C VAL A 89 -2.38 4.14 8.09
N LYS A 90 -1.23 3.63 7.63
CA LYS A 90 -1.18 2.45 6.75
C LYS A 90 -1.62 1.18 7.46
N HIS A 91 -1.26 1.03 8.73
CA HIS A 91 -1.56 -0.15 9.54
C HIS A 91 -2.72 0.12 10.50
N TRP A 92 -3.75 0.85 10.07
CA TRP A 92 -4.90 1.28 10.91
C TRP A 92 -5.57 0.19 11.76
N LYS A 93 -5.50 -1.08 11.33
CA LYS A 93 -6.03 -2.22 12.11
C LYS A 93 -5.25 -2.44 13.41
N THR A 94 -3.95 -2.22 13.39
CA THR A 94 -3.07 -2.31 14.57
C THR A 94 -2.85 -0.94 15.20
N ASP A 95 -2.85 0.12 14.40
CA ASP A 95 -2.61 1.50 14.80
C ASP A 95 -3.94 2.19 15.15
N CYS A 96 -4.70 1.58 16.07
CA CYS A 96 -5.95 2.10 16.60
C CYS A 96 -5.95 2.04 18.13
N SER A 97 -6.63 2.98 18.77
CA SER A 97 -6.65 3.09 20.23
C SER A 97 -8.03 3.48 20.75
N SER A 98 -8.28 3.16 22.02
CA SER A 98 -9.40 3.68 22.82
C SER A 98 -8.91 4.69 23.87
N ASP A 99 -7.61 5.00 23.89
CA ASP A 99 -7.01 5.99 24.79
C ASP A 99 -7.38 7.43 24.37
N PRO A 100 -8.09 8.18 25.22
CA PRO A 100 -8.49 9.57 24.95
C PRO A 100 -7.34 10.50 24.56
N GLU A 101 -6.18 10.36 25.21
CA GLU A 101 -5.04 11.24 24.96
C GLU A 101 -4.45 10.98 23.58
N TRP A 102 -4.19 9.70 23.27
CA TRP A 102 -3.73 9.30 21.95
C TRP A 102 -4.70 9.74 20.84
N ILE A 103 -6.01 9.55 21.03
CA ILE A 103 -7.02 9.94 20.03
C ILE A 103 -6.96 11.45 19.79
N THR A 104 -6.98 12.24 20.86
CA THR A 104 -6.91 13.71 20.76
C THR A 104 -5.67 14.15 19.99
N GLN A 105 -4.50 13.59 20.30
CA GLN A 105 -3.26 13.88 19.58
C GLN A 105 -3.33 13.48 18.10
N GLN A 106 -3.93 12.32 17.78
CA GLN A 106 -4.04 11.88 16.39
C GLN A 106 -5.01 12.73 15.56
N LEU A 107 -6.12 13.17 16.15
CA LEU A 107 -7.12 14.00 15.46
C LEU A 107 -6.65 15.44 15.23
N ALA A 108 -5.73 15.94 16.06
CA ALA A 108 -5.11 17.25 15.87
C ALA A 108 -4.07 17.30 14.72
N ARG A 109 -3.73 16.17 14.10
CA ARG A 109 -2.68 16.12 13.06
C ARG A 109 -3.14 16.83 11.78
N PRO A 110 -2.27 17.62 11.13
CA PRO A 110 -2.59 18.25 9.85
C PRO A 110 -3.01 17.23 8.79
N GLY A 111 -4.15 17.49 8.14
CA GLY A 111 -4.72 16.61 7.11
C GLY A 111 -5.63 15.51 7.64
N VAL A 112 -5.71 15.28 8.95
CA VAL A 112 -6.75 14.42 9.52
C VAL A 112 -8.08 15.16 9.50
N THR A 113 -9.13 14.48 9.05
CA THR A 113 -10.46 15.09 8.83
C THR A 113 -11.54 14.49 9.73
N GLY A 114 -11.16 13.57 10.61
CA GLY A 114 -12.05 12.80 11.46
C GLY A 114 -11.41 11.46 11.85
N TYR A 115 -12.25 10.51 12.24
CA TYR A 115 -11.80 9.20 12.67
C TYR A 115 -12.61 8.04 12.09
N GLY A 116 -11.95 6.90 11.96
CA GLY A 116 -12.55 5.62 11.66
C GLY A 116 -12.82 4.83 12.94
N VAL A 117 -13.94 4.14 12.98
CA VAL A 117 -14.36 3.21 14.03
C VAL A 117 -14.02 1.81 13.57
N VAL A 118 -13.11 1.13 14.27
CA VAL A 118 -12.76 -0.26 13.94
C VAL A 118 -13.92 -1.17 14.29
N LEU A 119 -14.32 -2.01 13.32
CA LEU A 119 -15.41 -2.97 13.50
C LEU A 119 -14.88 -4.39 13.72
N GLY A 120 -15.64 -5.16 14.49
CA GLY A 120 -15.36 -6.54 14.86
C GLY A 120 -15.81 -6.85 16.29
N SER A 121 -15.35 -7.97 16.85
CA SER A 121 -15.66 -8.39 18.23
C SER A 121 -17.15 -8.51 18.52
N GLY A 122 -17.90 -9.08 17.57
CA GLY A 122 -19.35 -9.25 17.72
C GLY A 122 -20.16 -7.98 17.44
N VAL A 123 -19.59 -6.98 16.76
CA VAL A 123 -20.34 -5.80 16.29
C VAL A 123 -20.19 -5.63 14.77
N LEU A 124 -21.30 -5.34 14.10
CA LEU A 124 -21.35 -4.96 12.69
C LEU A 124 -22.19 -3.70 12.49
N VAL A 125 -22.05 -3.10 11.32
CA VAL A 125 -22.82 -1.95 10.87
C VAL A 125 -23.56 -2.29 9.59
N VAL A 126 -24.84 -1.97 9.54
CA VAL A 126 -25.63 -1.95 8.30
C VAL A 126 -25.62 -0.52 7.78
N ASP A 127 -24.98 -0.33 6.63
CA ASP A 127 -24.85 0.96 5.93
C ASP A 127 -25.96 1.07 4.88
N THR A 128 -26.87 2.03 5.07
CA THR A 128 -27.99 2.31 4.16
C THR A 128 -27.69 3.57 3.36
N ASP A 129 -27.25 3.41 2.12
CA ASP A 129 -26.84 4.54 1.26
C ASP A 129 -27.97 5.02 0.31
N THR A 130 -29.11 4.31 0.27
CA THR A 130 -30.24 4.64 -0.62
C THR A 130 -31.56 4.80 0.15
N PRO A 131 -32.52 5.61 -0.36
CA PRO A 131 -33.82 5.77 0.27
C PRO A 131 -34.59 4.46 0.45
N GLU A 132 -34.50 3.54 -0.51
CA GLU A 132 -35.19 2.24 -0.47
C GLU A 132 -34.59 1.35 0.62
N ALA A 133 -33.26 1.33 0.75
CA ALA A 133 -32.56 0.62 1.81
C ALA A 133 -32.91 1.18 3.20
N GLU A 134 -33.07 2.50 3.28
CA GLU A 134 -33.44 3.20 4.50
C GLU A 134 -34.89 2.92 4.93
N GLN A 135 -35.82 2.94 3.97
CA GLN A 135 -37.22 2.60 4.20
C GLN A 135 -37.35 1.15 4.68
N TRP A 136 -36.66 0.22 4.01
CA TRP A 136 -36.62 -1.18 4.43
C TRP A 136 -36.02 -1.34 5.83
N ALA A 137 -34.86 -0.73 6.10
CA ALA A 137 -34.19 -0.86 7.38
C ALA A 137 -35.05 -0.33 8.54
N SER A 138 -35.77 0.77 8.32
CA SER A 138 -36.66 1.35 9.33
C SER A 138 -37.91 0.52 9.58
N ALA A 139 -38.38 -0.24 8.59
CA ALA A 139 -39.55 -1.10 8.72
C ALA A 139 -39.22 -2.48 9.32
N VAL A 140 -38.01 -3.00 9.05
CA VAL A 140 -37.67 -4.41 9.29
C VAL A 140 -36.61 -4.60 10.38
N LEU A 141 -35.65 -3.68 10.52
CA LEU A 141 -34.60 -3.81 11.52
C LEU A 141 -34.98 -3.11 12.83
N PRO A 142 -34.61 -3.68 13.99
CA PRO A 142 -34.87 -3.04 15.27
C PRO A 142 -34.07 -1.73 15.41
N ALA A 143 -34.67 -0.74 16.06
CA ALA A 143 -33.99 0.52 16.35
C ALA A 143 -32.73 0.27 17.21
N THR A 144 -31.63 0.93 16.85
CA THR A 144 -30.32 0.73 17.47
C THR A 144 -29.50 2.02 17.43
N PHE A 145 -28.29 2.01 18.00
CA PHE A 145 -27.34 3.11 17.86
C PHE A 145 -27.11 3.42 16.38
N THR A 146 -27.38 4.66 15.98
CA THR A 146 -27.40 5.03 14.58
C THR A 146 -26.70 6.35 14.34
N VAL A 147 -25.85 6.39 13.32
CA VAL A 147 -25.13 7.58 12.87
C VAL A 147 -25.61 7.96 11.48
N ARG A 148 -26.11 9.19 11.33
CA ARG A 148 -26.43 9.80 10.04
C ARG A 148 -25.17 10.03 9.24
N THR A 149 -25.19 9.64 7.98
CA THR A 149 -24.14 9.85 7.00
C THR A 149 -24.58 10.90 5.98
N ALA A 150 -23.72 11.15 4.99
CA ALA A 150 -24.02 11.97 3.82
C ALA A 150 -25.27 11.54 3.04
N LYS A 151 -25.51 10.22 2.96
CA LYS A 151 -26.48 9.61 2.04
C LYS A 151 -27.55 8.77 2.73
N GLY A 152 -27.31 8.39 3.98
CA GLY A 152 -28.28 7.66 4.80
C GLY A 152 -27.69 7.38 6.17
N TYR A 153 -27.56 6.12 6.60
CA TYR A 153 -27.27 5.81 8.00
C TYR A 153 -26.37 4.60 8.21
N HIS A 154 -25.51 4.69 9.22
CA HIS A 154 -24.80 3.57 9.84
C HIS A 154 -25.60 3.08 11.05
N ARG A 155 -26.20 1.89 10.99
CA ARG A 155 -26.89 1.25 12.12
C ARG A 155 -26.01 0.15 12.74
N TYR A 156 -25.71 0.27 14.03
CA TYR A 156 -24.78 -0.64 14.71
C TYR A 156 -25.53 -1.78 15.42
N TYR A 157 -25.16 -3.02 15.16
CA TYR A 157 -25.77 -4.20 15.76
C TYR A 157 -24.74 -5.13 16.39
N ARG A 158 -25.15 -5.83 17.44
CA ARG A 158 -24.42 -6.93 18.03
C ARG A 158 -24.72 -8.25 17.31
N VAL A 159 -23.75 -9.13 17.27
CA VAL A 159 -23.84 -10.49 16.73
C VAL A 159 -23.02 -11.45 17.59
N PRO A 160 -23.50 -12.68 17.86
CA PRO A 160 -22.82 -13.62 18.75
C PRO A 160 -21.67 -14.38 18.07
N PHE A 161 -21.26 -14.00 16.86
CA PHE A 161 -20.24 -14.67 16.07
C PHE A 161 -19.42 -13.66 15.26
N LYS A 162 -18.35 -14.16 14.64
CA LYS A 162 -17.52 -13.37 13.71
C LYS A 162 -18.28 -13.12 12.40
N ALA A 163 -18.50 -11.86 12.05
CA ALA A 163 -19.28 -11.48 10.87
C ALA A 163 -18.39 -11.18 9.65
N LYS A 164 -18.86 -11.57 8.46
CA LYS A 164 -18.24 -11.24 7.17
C LYS A 164 -18.37 -9.76 6.91
N ASN A 165 -17.24 -9.11 6.67
CA ASN A 165 -17.23 -7.74 6.19
C ASN A 165 -17.45 -7.68 4.68
N SER A 166 -18.28 -6.75 4.21
CA SER A 166 -18.35 -6.44 2.78
C SER A 166 -17.02 -5.86 2.31
N SER A 167 -16.37 -6.55 1.38
CA SER A 167 -15.18 -6.06 0.70
C SER A 167 -15.51 -5.61 -0.71
N GLN A 168 -14.57 -4.94 -1.39
CA GLN A 168 -14.72 -4.62 -2.82
C GLN A 168 -14.94 -5.87 -3.69
N HIS A 169 -14.57 -7.05 -3.20
CA HIS A 169 -14.68 -8.33 -3.91
C HIS A 169 -15.83 -9.22 -3.42
N THR A 170 -16.46 -8.88 -2.29
CA THR A 170 -17.52 -9.67 -1.67
C THR A 170 -18.55 -8.72 -1.09
N LYS A 171 -19.73 -8.63 -1.69
CA LYS A 171 -20.82 -7.82 -1.16
C LYS A 171 -21.66 -8.70 -0.23
N VAL A 172 -21.54 -8.46 1.07
CA VAL A 172 -22.43 -9.08 2.06
C VAL A 172 -23.62 -8.13 2.20
N ARG A 173 -24.80 -8.63 1.85
CA ARG A 173 -26.04 -7.85 1.84
C ARG A 173 -27.12 -8.62 2.56
N ILE A 174 -27.84 -7.92 3.42
CA ILE A 174 -29.06 -8.43 4.04
C ILE A 174 -30.31 -7.93 3.30
N HIS A 175 -30.16 -6.86 2.52
CA HIS A 175 -31.15 -6.33 1.59
C HIS A 175 -30.47 -5.57 0.44
N ASP A 176 -31.17 -5.39 -0.68
CA ASP A 176 -30.68 -4.56 -1.77
C ASP A 176 -30.47 -3.10 -1.32
N GLY A 177 -29.39 -2.49 -1.81
CA GLY A 177 -28.98 -1.14 -1.39
C GLY A 177 -28.30 -1.06 -0.01
N THR A 178 -28.22 -2.16 0.75
CA THR A 178 -27.46 -2.21 2.01
C THR A 178 -26.05 -2.73 1.80
N ASP A 179 -25.12 -2.24 2.62
CA ASP A 179 -23.76 -2.76 2.74
C ASP A 179 -23.49 -3.15 4.20
N VAL A 180 -23.06 -4.39 4.46
CA VAL A 180 -22.67 -4.81 5.82
C VAL A 180 -21.18 -4.55 6.04
N LYS A 181 -20.83 -3.75 7.05
CA LYS A 181 -19.45 -3.54 7.51
C LYS A 181 -19.24 -4.29 8.82
N ALA A 182 -18.23 -5.16 8.89
CA ALA A 182 -18.01 -6.04 10.05
C ALA A 182 -16.51 -6.26 10.32
N ASP A 183 -16.14 -7.43 10.86
CA ASP A 183 -14.78 -7.76 11.27
C ASP A 183 -13.71 -7.41 10.23
N GLY A 184 -12.69 -6.67 10.66
CA GLY A 184 -11.59 -6.23 9.79
C GLY A 184 -11.97 -5.10 8.81
N GLY A 185 -13.16 -4.54 8.97
CA GLY A 185 -13.64 -3.30 8.36
C GLY A 185 -13.65 -2.12 9.33
N TYR A 186 -14.12 -0.98 8.83
CA TYR A 186 -14.33 0.22 9.61
C TYR A 186 -15.44 1.06 8.97
N VAL A 187 -15.98 1.99 9.76
CA VAL A 187 -16.85 3.09 9.28
C VAL A 187 -16.30 4.42 9.76
N VAL A 188 -16.66 5.51 9.11
CA VAL A 188 -16.32 6.87 9.60
C VAL A 188 -17.26 7.19 10.77
N GLY A 189 -16.69 7.67 11.88
CA GLY A 189 -17.43 7.94 13.11
C GLY A 189 -18.09 9.32 13.18
N PRO A 190 -19.05 9.52 14.10
CA PRO A 190 -19.76 10.78 14.27
C PRO A 190 -18.84 11.95 14.67
N GLY A 191 -19.17 13.17 14.27
CA GLY A 191 -18.31 14.36 14.39
C GLY A 191 -17.25 14.48 13.29
N SER A 192 -17.04 13.45 12.47
CA SER A 192 -16.14 13.54 11.31
C SER A 192 -16.80 14.37 10.20
N ALA A 193 -16.01 15.16 9.49
CA ALA A 193 -16.51 15.93 8.35
C ALA A 193 -16.42 15.11 7.06
N GLN A 194 -17.44 15.24 6.21
CA GLN A 194 -17.45 14.60 4.90
C GLN A 194 -16.54 15.35 3.93
N TRP A 195 -15.59 14.59 3.39
CA TRP A 195 -14.69 15.01 2.33
C TRP A 195 -15.22 14.62 0.95
N ASP A 196 -15.31 15.59 0.06
CA ASP A 196 -15.56 15.36 -1.35
C ASP A 196 -14.23 15.24 -2.11
N LYS A 197 -14.11 14.15 -2.87
CA LYS A 197 -12.91 13.84 -3.64
C LYS A 197 -12.86 14.59 -4.97
N GLU A 198 -14.01 14.94 -5.53
CA GLU A 198 -14.10 15.61 -6.83
C GLU A 198 -13.69 17.08 -6.68
N THR A 199 -14.22 17.75 -5.67
CA THR A 199 -13.89 19.13 -5.32
C THR A 199 -12.66 19.26 -4.43
N ASN A 200 -12.17 18.14 -3.87
CA ASN A 200 -11.02 18.10 -2.96
C ASN A 200 -11.20 19.06 -1.76
N SER A 201 -12.42 19.11 -1.23
CA SER A 201 -12.84 20.01 -0.16
C SER A 201 -13.84 19.35 0.77
N PHE A 202 -14.13 20.02 1.90
CA PHE A 202 -15.19 19.62 2.80
C PHE A 202 -16.55 20.02 2.26
N THR A 203 -17.52 19.11 2.36
CA THR A 203 -18.90 19.38 1.93
C THR A 203 -19.71 20.20 2.95
N GLY A 204 -19.18 20.42 4.15
CA GLY A 204 -19.91 20.99 5.28
C GLY A 204 -20.83 19.99 6.01
N ILE A 205 -21.07 18.81 5.43
CA ILE A 205 -21.86 17.75 6.06
C ILE A 205 -20.98 17.00 7.07
N THR A 206 -21.51 16.77 8.27
CA THR A 206 -20.84 15.96 9.30
C THR A 206 -21.61 14.67 9.56
N TYR A 207 -20.90 13.62 9.97
CA TYR A 207 -21.52 12.41 10.47
C TYR A 207 -22.09 12.71 11.85
N GLU A 208 -23.36 12.42 12.11
CA GLU A 208 -24.02 12.84 13.35
C GLU A 208 -24.71 11.66 14.01
N VAL A 209 -24.74 11.61 15.34
CA VAL A 209 -25.53 10.60 16.04
C VAL A 209 -27.01 10.94 15.83
N ALA A 210 -27.72 10.10 15.09
CA ALA A 210 -29.15 10.27 14.82
C ALA A 210 -29.98 9.69 15.97
N TYR A 211 -29.57 8.51 16.46
CA TYR A 211 -30.23 7.81 17.56
C TYR A 211 -29.17 7.28 18.53
N ASP A 212 -29.08 7.89 19.72
CA ASP A 212 -28.12 7.51 20.76
C ASP A 212 -28.66 6.35 21.63
N LEU A 213 -29.01 5.24 20.99
CA LEU A 213 -29.58 4.07 21.65
C LEU A 213 -28.50 3.08 22.11
N THR A 214 -28.88 2.11 22.94
CA THR A 214 -28.02 0.94 23.19
C THR A 214 -27.96 0.08 21.93
N MET A 215 -26.79 -0.48 21.61
CA MET A 215 -26.68 -1.43 20.50
C MET A 215 -27.45 -2.70 20.83
N VAL A 216 -28.38 -3.08 19.96
CA VAL A 216 -29.17 -4.31 20.07
C VAL A 216 -28.62 -5.40 19.14
N ASP A 217 -29.06 -6.63 19.35
CA ASP A 217 -28.67 -7.75 18.49
C ASP A 217 -29.31 -7.63 17.11
N LEU A 218 -28.58 -8.03 16.07
CA LEU A 218 -29.16 -8.19 14.74
C LEU A 218 -30.17 -9.36 14.77
N PRO A 219 -31.35 -9.24 14.14
CA PRO A 219 -32.31 -10.35 14.07
C PRO A 219 -31.69 -11.62 13.48
N GLU A 220 -31.97 -12.77 14.10
CA GLU A 220 -31.34 -14.06 13.76
C GLU A 220 -31.56 -14.48 12.30
N VAL A 221 -32.67 -14.06 11.69
CA VAL A 221 -32.98 -14.31 10.27
C VAL A 221 -31.87 -13.82 9.33
N TYR A 222 -31.02 -12.89 9.76
CA TYR A 222 -29.90 -12.38 8.97
C TYR A 222 -28.56 -13.04 9.27
N TYR A 223 -28.48 -13.97 10.23
CA TYR A 223 -27.22 -14.53 10.69
C TYR A 223 -26.47 -15.28 9.59
N ASP A 224 -27.14 -16.11 8.82
CA ASP A 224 -26.50 -16.89 7.76
C ASP A 224 -25.90 -16.00 6.66
N ALA A 225 -26.57 -14.87 6.37
CA ALA A 225 -26.08 -13.90 5.39
C ALA A 225 -24.77 -13.24 5.86
N VAL A 226 -24.65 -12.96 7.16
CA VAL A 226 -23.52 -12.19 7.71
C VAL A 226 -22.47 -13.05 8.40
N ARG A 227 -22.69 -14.32 8.69
CA ARG A 227 -21.74 -15.19 9.42
C ARG A 227 -20.52 -15.53 8.57
N ALA A 228 -19.31 -15.35 9.12
CA ALA A 228 -18.06 -15.79 8.50
C ALA A 228 -18.05 -17.32 8.34
N PRO A 229 -17.51 -17.89 7.24
CA PRO A 229 -17.30 -19.32 7.21
C PRO A 229 -16.34 -19.63 8.37
N GLU A 230 -16.68 -20.61 9.19
CA GLU A 230 -15.70 -21.13 10.13
C GLU A 230 -14.46 -21.52 9.33
N ALA A 231 -13.30 -21.03 9.75
CA ALA A 231 -12.05 -21.42 9.12
C ALA A 231 -11.88 -22.92 9.40
N GLN A 232 -12.39 -23.77 8.51
CA GLN A 232 -12.01 -25.17 8.47
C GLN A 232 -10.49 -25.15 8.35
N GLY A 233 -9.82 -25.68 9.38
CA GLY A 233 -8.37 -25.80 9.42
C GLY A 233 -7.91 -26.37 8.08
N HIS A 234 -7.11 -25.60 7.36
CA HIS A 234 -6.55 -26.02 6.09
C HIS A 234 -5.46 -27.04 6.41
N GLU A 235 -5.84 -28.29 6.70
CA GLU A 235 -4.92 -29.42 6.62
C GLU A 235 -4.50 -29.60 5.15
N ASP A 236 -3.22 -29.83 4.94
CA ASP A 236 -2.60 -30.08 3.64
C ASP A 236 -3.23 -31.30 2.96
N LYS A 237 -4.26 -31.08 2.14
CA LYS A 237 -4.86 -32.12 1.30
C LYS A 237 -4.05 -32.31 0.03
N ASN A 238 -2.94 -33.03 0.17
CA ASN A 238 -2.36 -33.78 -0.94
C ASN A 238 -2.08 -35.23 -0.50
N ALA A 239 -3.16 -35.96 -0.19
CA ALA A 239 -3.20 -37.42 -0.18
C ALA A 239 -4.67 -37.89 -0.21
N GLN A 240 -5.04 -38.52 -1.34
CA GLN A 240 -6.05 -39.55 -1.57
C GLN A 240 -7.38 -39.60 -0.77
N GLY A 241 -8.49 -39.76 -1.52
CA GLY A 241 -9.61 -40.60 -1.08
C GLY A 241 -11.01 -40.10 -1.44
N CYS A 242 -11.56 -40.61 -2.54
CA CYS A 242 -12.96 -40.47 -2.93
C CYS A 242 -13.92 -41.05 -1.88
N ILE A 243 -14.90 -40.27 -1.40
CA ILE A 243 -16.21 -40.78 -0.95
C ILE A 243 -17.28 -39.73 -1.31
N THR A 244 -18.37 -40.19 -1.93
CA THR A 244 -19.56 -39.45 -2.39
C THR A 244 -20.41 -38.87 -1.24
N PRO A 245 -21.06 -37.70 -1.40
CA PRO A 245 -22.05 -37.20 -0.44
C PRO A 245 -23.48 -37.67 -0.78
N PRO A 246 -24.36 -37.87 0.22
CA PRO A 246 -25.77 -38.11 -0.02
C PRO A 246 -26.52 -36.79 -0.31
N VAL A 247 -27.58 -36.97 -1.10
CA VAL A 247 -28.56 -36.01 -1.60
C VAL A 247 -29.36 -35.38 -0.46
N LEU A 248 -29.55 -34.05 -0.46
CA LEU A 248 -30.86 -33.45 -0.14
C LEU A 248 -31.00 -31.98 -0.59
N LEU A 249 -31.96 -31.83 -1.52
CA LEU A 249 -32.79 -30.69 -1.92
C LEU A 249 -32.21 -29.27 -1.98
N HIS A 250 -31.83 -28.86 -3.19
CA HIS A 250 -32.12 -27.51 -3.67
C HIS A 250 -32.94 -27.56 -4.97
N ALA A 251 -33.87 -26.62 -5.05
CA ALA A 251 -34.97 -26.54 -6.00
C ALA A 251 -34.52 -26.70 -7.46
N GLN A 252 -35.21 -27.61 -8.14
CA GLN A 252 -35.13 -27.80 -9.59
C GLN A 252 -35.55 -26.52 -10.30
N ARG A 253 -34.58 -25.75 -10.80
CA ARG A 253 -34.75 -25.04 -12.06
C ARG A 253 -34.21 -25.97 -13.14
N SER A 254 -35.10 -26.40 -14.02
CA SER A 254 -34.87 -27.31 -15.13
C SER A 254 -33.62 -26.94 -15.95
N ASN A 255 -32.60 -27.82 -15.93
CA ASN A 255 -31.43 -27.80 -16.84
C ASN A 255 -31.78 -28.28 -18.27
N ALA A 256 -33.05 -28.22 -18.68
CA ALA A 256 -33.53 -28.76 -19.95
C ALA A 256 -33.24 -27.87 -21.18
N GLY A 257 -32.36 -26.87 -21.05
CA GLY A 257 -32.04 -25.92 -22.12
C GLY A 257 -30.56 -25.56 -22.17
N MET A 258 -29.66 -26.52 -21.96
CA MET A 258 -28.23 -26.32 -22.13
C MET A 258 -27.96 -26.07 -23.62
N SER A 259 -27.99 -24.79 -24.01
CA SER A 259 -27.77 -24.32 -25.37
C SER A 259 -26.51 -24.97 -25.92
N VAL A 260 -26.65 -25.62 -27.07
CA VAL A 260 -25.55 -26.13 -27.88
C VAL A 260 -24.59 -24.96 -28.11
N PHE A 261 -23.46 -24.93 -27.39
CA PHE A 261 -22.38 -24.02 -27.71
C PHE A 261 -21.89 -24.43 -29.10
N VAL A 262 -21.86 -23.49 -30.03
CA VAL A 262 -21.20 -23.73 -31.32
C VAL A 262 -19.73 -24.00 -31.01
N GLU A 263 -19.32 -25.27 -31.12
CA GLU A 263 -17.92 -25.68 -31.03
C GLU A 263 -17.20 -25.12 -32.25
N ASP A 264 -16.71 -23.89 -32.11
CA ASP A 264 -15.90 -23.23 -33.11
C ASP A 264 -14.42 -23.49 -32.78
N ASP A 265 -13.74 -24.20 -33.68
CA ASP A 265 -12.33 -24.58 -33.53
C ASP A 265 -11.40 -23.37 -33.43
N ARG A 266 -11.82 -22.19 -33.90
CA ARG A 266 -11.06 -20.94 -33.77
C ARG A 266 -10.99 -20.47 -32.31
N VAL A 267 -11.96 -20.86 -31.46
CA VAL A 267 -12.06 -20.40 -30.08
C VAL A 267 -11.20 -21.26 -29.16
N THR A 268 -10.19 -20.65 -28.53
CA THR A 268 -9.26 -21.38 -27.64
C THR A 268 -9.96 -21.99 -26.42
N PRO A 269 -9.45 -23.11 -25.85
CA PRO A 269 -10.01 -23.70 -24.63
C PRO A 269 -10.12 -22.72 -23.46
N ARG A 270 -9.17 -21.79 -23.34
CA ARG A 270 -9.19 -20.73 -22.32
C ARG A 270 -10.36 -19.76 -22.52
N THR A 271 -10.66 -19.41 -23.76
CA THR A 271 -11.78 -18.52 -24.10
C THR A 271 -13.11 -19.22 -23.85
N ARG A 272 -13.21 -20.52 -24.15
CA ARG A 272 -14.38 -21.35 -23.79
C ARG A 272 -14.59 -21.40 -22.28
N ALA A 273 -13.53 -21.57 -21.51
CA ALA A 273 -13.62 -21.54 -20.04
C ALA A 273 -14.14 -20.18 -19.53
N LEU A 274 -13.68 -19.06 -20.12
CA LEU A 274 -14.18 -17.72 -19.78
C LEU A 274 -15.64 -17.49 -20.19
N LEU A 275 -16.10 -18.07 -21.31
CA LEU A 275 -17.50 -18.03 -21.71
C LEU A 275 -18.38 -18.79 -20.71
N ARG A 276 -17.92 -19.94 -20.19
CA ARG A 276 -18.67 -20.77 -19.22
C ARG A 276 -18.60 -20.26 -17.78
N ASP A 277 -17.74 -19.29 -17.48
CA ASP A 277 -17.51 -18.80 -16.12
C ASP A 277 -18.67 -17.91 -15.61
N THR A 278 -19.33 -18.40 -14.55
CA THR A 278 -20.45 -17.74 -13.86
C THR A 278 -20.03 -16.84 -12.69
N SER A 279 -18.74 -16.76 -12.35
CA SER A 279 -18.26 -16.01 -11.19
C SER A 279 -18.45 -14.47 -11.34
N ASN A 280 -18.08 -13.67 -10.35
CA ASN A 280 -18.26 -12.21 -10.42
C ASN A 280 -17.32 -11.53 -11.46
N GLY A 281 -17.60 -10.27 -11.83
CA GLY A 281 -16.76 -9.51 -12.75
C GLY A 281 -17.14 -9.62 -14.24
N ARG A 282 -18.44 -9.81 -14.52
CA ARG A 282 -19.01 -10.04 -15.87
C ARG A 282 -18.55 -9.02 -16.92
N ASP A 283 -18.39 -7.73 -16.58
CA ASP A 283 -17.98 -6.72 -17.57
C ASP A 283 -16.51 -6.84 -18.01
N PHE A 284 -15.60 -7.03 -17.06
CA PHE A 284 -14.18 -7.23 -17.38
C PHE A 284 -13.97 -8.51 -18.17
N ARG A 285 -14.69 -9.58 -17.82
CA ARG A 285 -14.67 -10.83 -18.58
C ARG A 285 -15.24 -10.67 -19.98
N LEU A 286 -16.36 -9.95 -20.13
CA LEU A 286 -16.97 -9.68 -21.44
C LEU A 286 -15.97 -9.03 -22.40
N SER A 287 -15.26 -7.98 -21.97
CA SER A 287 -14.24 -7.35 -22.79
C SER A 287 -13.08 -8.30 -23.16
N ARG A 288 -12.63 -9.15 -22.22
CA ARG A 288 -11.58 -10.14 -22.51
C ARG A 288 -12.02 -11.24 -23.48
N VAL A 289 -13.26 -11.71 -23.34
CA VAL A 289 -13.85 -12.71 -24.23
C VAL A 289 -13.98 -12.14 -25.63
N LEU A 290 -14.61 -10.97 -25.79
CA LEU A 290 -14.74 -10.29 -27.08
C LEU A 290 -13.38 -10.09 -27.76
N PHE A 291 -12.37 -9.62 -27.02
CA PHE A 291 -11.03 -9.43 -27.56
C PHE A 291 -10.42 -10.75 -28.05
N SER A 292 -10.62 -11.83 -27.30
CA SER A 292 -10.11 -13.15 -27.71
C SER A 292 -10.85 -13.74 -28.90
N LEU A 293 -12.18 -13.54 -29.01
CA LEU A 293 -12.98 -14.03 -30.12
C LEU A 293 -12.64 -13.29 -31.41
N MET A 294 -12.51 -11.97 -31.37
CA MET A 294 -12.11 -11.17 -32.52
C MET A 294 -10.69 -11.52 -33.00
N ARG A 295 -9.75 -11.78 -32.08
CA ARG A 295 -8.40 -12.24 -32.44
C ARG A 295 -8.36 -13.65 -33.01
N ALA A 296 -9.37 -14.46 -32.72
CA ALA A 296 -9.57 -15.76 -33.35
C ALA A 296 -10.21 -15.64 -34.75
N GLY A 297 -10.49 -14.42 -35.22
CA GLY A 297 -11.04 -14.17 -36.55
C GLY A 297 -12.56 -14.28 -36.62
N LEU A 298 -13.27 -14.24 -35.49
CA LEU A 298 -14.72 -14.17 -35.48
C LEU A 298 -15.19 -12.76 -35.84
N THR A 299 -16.24 -12.69 -36.65
CA THR A 299 -16.99 -11.47 -36.99
C THR A 299 -17.70 -10.90 -35.77
N ASP A 300 -18.18 -9.66 -35.87
CA ASP A 300 -18.93 -9.02 -34.78
C ASP A 300 -20.17 -9.82 -34.40
N ASP A 301 -20.88 -10.37 -35.37
CA ASP A 301 -22.12 -11.09 -35.13
C ASP A 301 -21.85 -12.49 -34.55
N GLU A 302 -20.79 -13.17 -34.98
CA GLU A 302 -20.31 -14.39 -34.33
C GLU A 302 -19.89 -14.13 -32.87
N CYS A 303 -19.16 -13.04 -32.62
CA CYS A 303 -18.79 -12.65 -31.25
C CYS A 303 -20.03 -12.37 -30.38
N LYS A 304 -21.02 -11.65 -30.91
CA LYS A 304 -22.28 -11.37 -30.21
C LYS A 304 -23.04 -12.66 -29.91
N ALA A 305 -23.16 -13.56 -30.90
CA ALA A 305 -23.86 -14.83 -30.76
C ALA A 305 -23.22 -15.69 -29.65
N GLN A 306 -21.89 -15.84 -29.66
CA GLN A 306 -21.14 -16.59 -28.64
C GLN A 306 -21.35 -16.01 -27.24
N VAL A 307 -21.35 -14.68 -27.09
CA VAL A 307 -21.62 -14.03 -25.81
C VAL A 307 -23.06 -14.25 -25.36
N LEU A 308 -24.05 -14.07 -26.23
CA LEU A 308 -25.47 -14.19 -25.92
C LEU A 308 -25.89 -15.61 -25.51
N GLN A 309 -25.22 -16.63 -26.08
CA GLN A 309 -25.40 -18.05 -25.76
C GLN A 309 -24.66 -18.47 -24.48
N SER A 310 -23.78 -17.62 -23.94
CA SER A 310 -23.04 -17.91 -22.71
C SER A 310 -23.71 -17.31 -21.46
N PRO A 311 -23.31 -17.72 -20.24
CA PRO A 311 -23.65 -17.00 -19.00
C PRO A 311 -23.32 -15.50 -19.02
N LEU A 312 -22.36 -15.03 -19.83
CA LEU A 312 -22.12 -13.58 -20.00
C LEU A 312 -23.28 -12.88 -20.71
N GLY A 313 -24.09 -13.63 -21.47
CA GLY A 313 -25.32 -13.17 -22.12
C GLY A 313 -26.36 -12.67 -21.12
N ASP A 314 -26.38 -13.17 -19.87
CA ASP A 314 -27.25 -12.61 -18.82
C ASP A 314 -26.96 -11.15 -18.57
N LYS A 315 -25.67 -10.76 -18.64
CA LYS A 315 -25.29 -9.35 -18.46
C LYS A 315 -25.79 -8.48 -19.60
N VAL A 316 -25.81 -9.03 -20.80
CA VAL A 316 -26.32 -8.34 -21.99
C VAL A 316 -27.83 -8.24 -21.92
N ARG A 317 -28.54 -9.29 -21.48
CA ARG A 317 -29.98 -9.28 -21.23
C ARG A 317 -30.36 -8.21 -20.20
N GLU A 318 -29.59 -8.08 -19.11
CA GLU A 318 -29.79 -7.02 -18.09
C GLU A 318 -29.61 -5.59 -18.64
N ARG A 319 -28.68 -5.39 -19.57
CA ARG A 319 -28.24 -4.04 -20.02
C ARG A 319 -28.77 -3.65 -21.40
N GLY A 320 -29.46 -4.55 -22.09
CA GLY A 320 -29.95 -4.39 -23.46
C GLY A 320 -28.88 -4.69 -24.53
N GLN A 321 -29.34 -4.99 -25.75
CA GLN A 321 -28.45 -5.34 -26.87
C GLN A 321 -27.53 -4.18 -27.29
N GLY A 322 -27.95 -2.93 -27.09
CA GLY A 322 -27.13 -1.75 -27.36
C GLY A 322 -25.81 -1.74 -26.57
N TYR A 323 -25.83 -2.26 -25.33
CA TYR A 323 -24.63 -2.40 -24.51
C TYR A 323 -23.57 -3.32 -25.14
N LEU A 324 -24.00 -4.48 -25.64
CA LEU A 324 -23.11 -5.43 -26.29
C LEU A 324 -22.56 -4.87 -27.60
N ALA A 325 -23.41 -4.19 -28.40
CA ALA A 325 -22.98 -3.53 -29.62
C ALA A 325 -21.89 -2.48 -29.34
N SER A 326 -22.08 -1.60 -28.34
CA SER A 326 -21.07 -0.62 -27.96
C SER A 326 -19.75 -1.26 -27.49
N LYS A 327 -19.83 -2.36 -26.73
CA LYS A 327 -18.64 -3.10 -26.29
C LYS A 327 -17.89 -3.77 -27.45
N VAL A 328 -18.62 -4.34 -28.40
CA VAL A 328 -18.07 -4.93 -29.63
C VAL A 328 -17.34 -3.85 -30.44
N THR A 329 -17.98 -2.71 -30.73
CA THR A 329 -17.33 -1.59 -31.44
C THR A 329 -16.09 -1.09 -30.72
N TYR A 330 -16.16 -0.94 -29.39
CA TYR A 330 -15.01 -0.52 -28.59
C TYR A 330 -13.83 -1.50 -28.71
N VAL A 331 -14.08 -2.81 -28.55
CA VAL A 331 -13.02 -3.83 -28.61
C VAL A 331 -12.49 -3.97 -30.04
N ARG A 332 -13.36 -3.86 -31.06
CA ARG A 332 -12.96 -3.87 -32.47
C ARG A 332 -11.98 -2.74 -32.78
N GLY A 333 -12.24 -1.52 -32.31
CA GLY A 333 -11.28 -0.42 -32.45
C GLY A 333 -9.91 -0.74 -31.84
N GLN A 334 -9.86 -1.50 -30.73
CA GLN A 334 -8.61 -1.95 -30.11
C GLN A 334 -7.91 -3.08 -30.90
N VAL A 335 -8.64 -3.88 -31.67
CA VAL A 335 -8.10 -4.97 -32.51
C VAL A 335 -7.68 -4.46 -33.89
N GLU A 336 -8.43 -3.52 -34.46
CA GLU A 336 -8.21 -2.93 -35.79
C GLU A 336 -7.22 -1.75 -35.77
N GLU A 337 -6.95 -1.15 -34.59
CA GLU A 337 -5.81 -0.23 -34.44
C GLU A 337 -4.55 -0.94 -34.97
N LYS A 338 -4.07 -0.47 -36.14
CA LYS A 338 -2.95 -1.03 -36.91
C LYS A 338 -1.89 -1.57 -35.96
N PRO A 339 -1.39 -2.80 -36.16
CA PRO A 339 -0.39 -3.36 -35.27
C PRO A 339 0.81 -2.42 -35.30
N ALA A 340 0.93 -1.58 -34.26
CA ALA A 340 2.17 -0.91 -33.96
C ALA A 340 3.19 -2.05 -33.92
N VAL A 341 4.20 -1.97 -34.79
CA VAL A 341 5.32 -2.91 -34.91
C VAL A 341 5.49 -3.63 -33.58
N ARG A 342 5.17 -4.93 -33.55
CA ARG A 342 5.01 -5.70 -32.32
C ARG A 342 6.22 -5.42 -31.45
N PHE A 343 6.02 -4.68 -30.36
CA PHE A 343 7.11 -4.31 -29.49
C PHE A 343 7.65 -5.59 -28.87
N THR A 344 8.77 -6.09 -29.37
CA THR A 344 9.44 -7.24 -28.77
C THR A 344 10.48 -6.74 -27.80
N ALA A 345 10.54 -7.33 -26.60
CA ALA A 345 11.63 -7.07 -25.65
C ALA A 345 13.01 -7.27 -26.30
N GLY A 346 13.13 -8.13 -27.33
CA GLY A 346 14.34 -8.33 -28.11
C GLY A 346 14.77 -7.10 -28.89
N MET A 347 13.86 -6.48 -29.65
CA MET A 347 14.16 -5.25 -30.40
C MET A 347 14.61 -4.12 -29.48
N TRP A 348 13.91 -3.93 -28.37
CA TRP A 348 14.27 -2.91 -27.39
C TRP A 348 15.61 -3.19 -26.72
N ARG A 349 15.85 -4.43 -26.26
CA ARG A 349 17.10 -4.80 -25.59
C ARG A 349 18.31 -4.71 -26.51
N SER A 350 18.15 -5.04 -27.80
CA SER A 350 19.20 -4.82 -28.80
C SER A 350 19.57 -3.34 -28.91
N LYS A 351 18.59 -2.44 -28.92
CA LYS A 351 18.84 -0.99 -28.98
C LYS A 351 19.43 -0.44 -27.69
N VAL A 352 18.95 -0.88 -26.53
CA VAL A 352 19.52 -0.52 -25.21
C VAL A 352 20.99 -0.93 -25.13
N ALA A 353 21.35 -2.12 -25.62
CA ALA A 353 22.73 -2.62 -25.61
C ALA A 353 23.66 -1.75 -26.47
N THR A 354 23.19 -1.24 -27.61
CA THR A 354 23.99 -0.37 -28.50
C THR A 354 24.09 1.08 -28.03
N ALA A 355 23.17 1.56 -27.19
CA ALA A 355 23.05 2.97 -26.82
C ALA A 355 24.04 3.48 -25.76
N ARG A 356 25.07 2.69 -25.40
CA ARG A 356 26.10 3.02 -24.37
C ARG A 356 25.51 3.62 -23.06
N MET A 357 24.36 3.11 -22.62
CA MET A 357 23.68 3.59 -21.42
C MET A 357 24.42 3.17 -20.15
N HIS A 358 24.51 4.07 -19.16
CA HIS A 358 24.99 3.69 -17.83
C HIS A 358 24.01 2.72 -17.14
N ASN A 359 24.51 1.91 -16.20
CA ASN A 359 23.75 0.81 -15.58
C ASN A 359 22.36 1.20 -15.04
N GLY A 360 22.24 2.36 -14.39
CA GLY A 360 20.95 2.85 -13.90
C GLY A 360 19.92 3.10 -15.00
N LEU A 361 20.33 3.73 -16.10
CA LEU A 361 19.46 4.03 -17.24
C LEU A 361 19.03 2.76 -17.97
N ARG A 362 19.98 1.82 -18.15
CA ARG A 362 19.74 0.49 -18.73
C ARG A 362 18.70 -0.30 -17.92
N ARG A 363 18.83 -0.34 -16.59
CA ARG A 363 17.88 -1.07 -15.72
C ARG A 363 16.46 -0.50 -15.79
N VAL A 364 16.32 0.82 -15.88
CA VAL A 364 15.01 1.45 -16.09
C VAL A 364 14.45 1.12 -17.48
N ALA A 365 15.26 1.21 -18.53
CA ALA A 365 14.83 0.87 -19.89
C ALA A 365 14.40 -0.61 -19.98
N ASP A 366 15.12 -1.54 -19.35
CA ASP A 366 14.78 -2.96 -19.31
C ASP A 366 13.47 -3.21 -18.54
N ALA A 367 13.27 -2.53 -17.40
CA ALA A 367 12.04 -2.62 -16.62
C ALA A 367 10.81 -2.14 -17.42
N ILE A 368 10.92 -1.02 -18.13
CA ILE A 368 9.85 -0.49 -18.98
C ILE A 368 9.54 -1.46 -20.12
N ALA A 369 10.55 -2.03 -20.77
CA ALA A 369 10.34 -3.01 -21.84
C ALA A 369 9.67 -4.30 -21.35
N LEU A 370 9.98 -4.73 -20.12
CA LEU A 370 9.30 -5.86 -19.49
C LEU A 370 7.81 -5.55 -19.25
N ILE A 371 7.49 -4.35 -18.72
CA ILE A 371 6.10 -3.90 -18.56
C ILE A 371 5.40 -3.86 -19.93
N ALA A 372 6.05 -3.29 -20.95
CA ALA A 372 5.53 -3.20 -22.32
C ALA A 372 5.16 -4.57 -22.88
N THR A 373 6.07 -5.53 -22.71
CA THR A 373 5.92 -6.90 -23.21
C THR A 373 4.80 -7.63 -22.49
N ARG A 374 4.76 -7.54 -21.15
CA ARG A 374 3.70 -8.16 -20.34
C ARG A 374 2.31 -7.64 -20.70
N ARG A 375 2.21 -6.37 -21.08
CA ARG A 375 0.96 -5.71 -21.43
C ARG A 375 0.68 -5.73 -22.94
N ASN A 376 1.60 -6.25 -23.75
CA ASN A 376 1.56 -6.23 -25.21
C ASN A 376 1.13 -4.85 -25.77
N ALA A 377 1.72 -3.77 -25.24
CA ALA A 377 1.33 -2.40 -25.57
C ALA A 377 2.56 -1.48 -25.68
N THR A 378 2.53 -0.58 -26.67
CA THR A 378 3.51 0.51 -26.83
C THR A 378 3.15 1.75 -26.02
N LYS A 379 1.85 1.91 -25.70
CA LYS A 379 1.33 2.93 -24.79
C LYS A 379 1.09 2.28 -23.42
N LEU A 380 1.78 2.78 -22.40
CA LEU A 380 1.79 2.20 -21.08
C LEU A 380 1.46 3.23 -20.01
N THR A 381 0.54 2.89 -19.12
CA THR A 381 0.32 3.64 -17.89
C THR A 381 1.08 2.96 -16.76
N MET A 382 2.17 3.55 -16.29
CA MET A 382 2.99 2.96 -15.24
C MET A 382 3.33 4.00 -14.17
N SER A 383 3.48 3.54 -12.93
CA SER A 383 3.96 4.40 -11.85
C SER A 383 5.49 4.36 -11.76
N SER A 384 6.09 5.46 -11.31
CA SER A 384 7.52 5.48 -11.00
C SER A 384 7.90 4.44 -9.94
N TYR A 385 6.96 4.05 -9.07
CA TYR A 385 7.14 2.97 -8.09
C TYR A 385 7.26 1.60 -8.78
N GLU A 386 6.33 1.25 -9.68
CA GLU A 386 6.34 -0.01 -10.44
C GLU A 386 7.66 -0.19 -11.21
N VAL A 387 8.12 0.87 -11.87
CA VAL A 387 9.40 0.86 -12.59
C VAL A 387 10.58 0.75 -11.62
N SER A 388 10.51 1.40 -10.44
CA SER A 388 11.60 1.35 -9.46
C SER A 388 11.78 -0.01 -8.81
N GLU A 389 10.67 -0.71 -8.56
CA GLU A 389 10.66 -2.06 -8.01
C GLU A 389 11.26 -3.05 -9.01
N LEU A 390 10.80 -3.02 -10.26
CA LEU A 390 11.34 -3.88 -11.33
C LEU A 390 12.80 -3.55 -11.68
N ALA A 391 13.16 -2.27 -11.68
CA ALA A 391 14.54 -1.87 -11.91
C ALA A 391 15.44 -2.14 -10.70
N ALA A 392 14.89 -2.43 -9.51
CA ALA A 392 15.58 -2.49 -8.22
C ALA A 392 16.49 -1.27 -7.98
N LEU A 393 15.89 -0.09 -8.14
CA LEU A 393 16.50 1.23 -7.91
C LEU A 393 15.62 2.05 -6.96
N THR A 394 16.20 3.04 -6.28
CA THR A 394 15.40 3.98 -5.47
C THR A 394 14.51 4.83 -6.38
N GLN A 395 13.31 5.19 -5.90
CA GLN A 395 12.38 6.05 -6.66
C GLN A 395 13.03 7.32 -7.25
N PRO A 396 13.86 8.10 -6.50
CA PRO A 396 14.51 9.28 -7.07
C PRO A 396 15.48 8.95 -8.21
N THR A 397 16.15 7.80 -8.15
CA THR A 397 17.07 7.35 -9.20
C THR A 397 16.31 6.87 -10.42
N THR A 398 15.22 6.12 -10.23
CA THR A 398 14.30 5.72 -11.29
C THR A 398 13.73 6.93 -12.01
N TYR A 399 13.21 7.90 -11.26
CA TYR A 399 12.64 9.13 -11.83
C TYR A 399 13.66 9.91 -12.69
N ARG A 400 14.90 10.09 -12.18
CA ARG A 400 15.98 10.73 -12.96
C ARG A 400 16.28 9.99 -14.26
N ASN A 401 16.33 8.67 -14.24
CA ASN A 401 16.60 7.86 -15.43
C ASN A 401 15.41 7.84 -16.40
N MET A 402 14.16 7.83 -15.91
CA MET A 402 12.98 7.97 -16.77
C MET A 402 12.99 9.32 -17.49
N ARG A 403 13.33 10.42 -16.79
CA ARG A 403 13.49 11.75 -17.41
C ARG A 403 14.58 11.75 -18.49
N LYS A 404 15.71 11.08 -18.27
CA LYS A 404 16.75 10.92 -19.29
C LYS A 404 16.25 10.13 -20.51
N LEU A 405 15.45 9.07 -20.32
CA LEU A 405 14.83 8.35 -21.44
C LEU A 405 13.81 9.23 -22.19
N GLU A 406 13.12 10.14 -21.50
CA GLU A 406 12.29 11.17 -22.14
C GLU A 406 13.14 12.14 -22.97
N GLU A 407 14.23 12.66 -22.42
CA GLU A 407 15.19 13.55 -23.10
C GLU A 407 15.83 12.90 -24.33
N LEU A 408 16.09 11.59 -24.27
CA LEU A 408 16.61 10.81 -25.41
C LEU A 408 15.54 10.50 -26.48
N GLY A 409 14.26 10.80 -26.22
CA GLY A 409 13.15 10.50 -27.12
C GLY A 409 12.68 9.04 -27.11
N TRP A 410 13.08 8.26 -26.10
CA TRP A 410 12.68 6.84 -25.96
C TRP A 410 11.34 6.69 -25.24
N LEU A 411 10.96 7.72 -24.48
CA LEU A 411 9.68 7.82 -23.77
C LEU A 411 9.04 9.16 -24.08
N HIS A 412 7.75 9.16 -24.42
CA HIS A 412 6.94 10.38 -24.45
C HIS A 412 5.92 10.33 -23.33
N ARG A 413 6.05 11.24 -22.37
CA ARG A 413 5.06 11.40 -21.31
C ARG A 413 3.80 12.05 -21.88
N ASN A 414 2.67 11.38 -21.78
CA ASN A 414 1.38 11.94 -22.14
C ASN A 414 0.86 12.79 -20.97
N THR A 415 0.98 14.11 -21.10
CA THR A 415 0.59 15.09 -20.07
C THR A 415 -0.92 15.23 -19.90
N LYS A 416 -1.73 14.78 -20.87
CA LYS A 416 -3.19 14.91 -20.84
C LYS A 416 -3.89 13.85 -19.99
N THR A 417 -3.21 12.75 -19.69
CA THR A 417 -3.75 11.65 -18.89
C THR A 417 -3.12 11.68 -17.51
N ASN A 418 -3.49 12.67 -16.71
CA ASN A 418 -3.25 12.58 -15.27
C ASN A 418 -4.29 11.58 -14.75
N VAL A 419 -3.89 10.34 -14.52
CA VAL A 419 -4.80 9.31 -14.02
C VAL A 419 -5.14 9.67 -12.57
N GLN A 420 -6.25 10.38 -12.40
CA GLN A 420 -6.72 10.86 -11.11
C GLN A 420 -6.89 9.67 -10.14
N GLY A 421 -6.27 9.76 -8.97
CA GLY A 421 -6.54 8.86 -7.85
C GLY A 421 -5.53 7.73 -7.59
N THR A 422 -4.54 7.50 -8.46
CA THR A 422 -3.44 6.54 -8.21
C THR A 422 -2.13 7.30 -8.20
N GLY A 423 -1.50 7.46 -7.03
CA GLY A 423 -0.31 8.29 -6.85
C GLY A 423 0.73 8.14 -7.97
N LYS A 424 1.12 9.27 -8.59
CA LYS A 424 2.25 9.42 -9.52
C LYS A 424 2.33 8.36 -10.65
N ALA A 425 1.20 7.85 -11.14
CA ALA A 425 1.15 7.07 -12.37
C ALA A 425 1.07 8.00 -13.59
N PHE A 426 1.99 7.84 -14.54
CA PHE A 426 2.01 8.62 -15.76
C PHE A 426 1.78 7.67 -16.95
N SER A 427 1.06 8.15 -17.97
CA SER A 427 0.99 7.45 -19.24
C SER A 427 2.21 7.83 -20.07
N TYR A 428 2.89 6.83 -20.60
CA TYR A 428 4.03 6.94 -21.48
C TYR A 428 3.74 6.25 -22.81
N THR A 429 4.22 6.83 -23.91
CA THR A 429 4.32 6.16 -25.21
C THR A 429 5.78 5.81 -25.44
N LEU A 430 6.07 4.54 -25.71
CA LEU A 430 7.40 4.09 -26.08
C LEU A 430 7.64 4.37 -27.56
N THR A 431 8.74 5.05 -27.86
CA THR A 431 9.24 5.19 -29.22
C THR A 431 10.45 4.29 -29.37
N VAL A 432 10.35 3.29 -30.23
CA VAL A 432 11.53 2.52 -30.66
C VAL A 432 12.27 3.41 -31.66
N PRO A 433 13.53 3.83 -31.39
CA PRO A 433 14.28 4.63 -32.35
C PRO A 433 14.38 3.88 -33.68
N ALA A 434 14.12 4.56 -34.80
CA ALA A 434 14.32 3.99 -36.12
C ALA A 434 15.75 3.46 -36.23
N SER A 435 15.91 2.21 -36.67
CA SER A 435 17.24 1.60 -36.76
C SER A 435 18.09 2.33 -37.79
N THR A 436 19.24 2.84 -37.39
CA THR A 436 20.42 2.65 -38.22
C THR A 436 20.76 1.17 -38.17
N ASP A 437 20.79 0.57 -39.35
CA ASP A 437 21.29 -0.75 -39.71
C ASP A 437 20.38 -2.00 -39.73
N ARG A 438 20.52 -2.70 -40.86
CA ARG A 438 19.84 -3.90 -41.33
C ARG A 438 20.54 -5.17 -40.79
N SER A 439 19.75 -6.24 -40.66
CA SER A 439 20.12 -7.64 -40.44
C SER A 439 20.30 -8.13 -38.98
N ALA A 440 19.41 -9.06 -38.62
CA ALA A 440 19.59 -10.23 -37.74
C ALA A 440 18.31 -10.49 -36.91
N SER A 441 17.44 -11.33 -37.46
CA SER A 441 16.32 -11.95 -36.74
C SER A 441 16.85 -13.05 -35.81
N VAL A 442 16.83 -12.82 -34.50
CA VAL A 442 17.06 -13.87 -33.48
C VAL A 442 15.71 -14.19 -32.83
N GLY A 443 15.36 -15.48 -32.83
CA GLY A 443 14.11 -16.03 -32.32
C GLY A 443 13.84 -15.67 -30.86
N VAL A 444 12.55 -15.47 -30.56
CA VAL A 444 12.01 -15.02 -29.27
C VAL A 444 11.77 -16.23 -28.35
N MET A 445 12.29 -16.18 -27.11
CA MET A 445 11.94 -17.10 -26.01
C MET A 445 11.38 -16.34 -24.79
N ASP A 446 10.53 -17.03 -24.03
CA ASP A 446 9.50 -16.53 -23.10
C ASP A 446 10.02 -16.07 -21.71
N SER A 447 9.15 -15.33 -21.02
CA SER A 447 9.28 -14.44 -19.86
C SER A 447 9.50 -15.08 -18.48
N GLY A 448 9.88 -16.37 -18.39
CA GLY A 448 10.06 -17.10 -17.12
C GLY A 448 11.39 -16.85 -16.38
N MET A 449 12.40 -16.26 -17.02
CA MET A 449 13.80 -16.28 -16.53
C MET A 449 14.31 -15.02 -15.81
N ASP A 450 13.49 -13.98 -15.63
CA ASP A 450 14.00 -12.67 -15.18
C ASP A 450 14.41 -12.62 -13.69
N SER A 451 13.97 -13.57 -12.84
CA SER A 451 14.39 -13.62 -11.42
C SER A 451 15.82 -14.12 -11.19
N TRP A 452 16.51 -14.53 -12.25
CA TRP A 452 17.78 -15.27 -12.19
C TRP A 452 19.02 -14.35 -12.08
N ARG A 453 18.88 -13.05 -12.39
CA ARG A 453 20.02 -12.11 -12.49
C ARG A 453 20.59 -11.63 -11.15
N HIS A 454 19.88 -11.80 -10.04
CA HIS A 454 20.19 -11.10 -8.78
C HIS A 454 20.59 -12.00 -7.60
N GLY A 455 21.28 -13.13 -7.85
CA GLY A 455 21.85 -13.97 -6.79
C GLY A 455 23.13 -14.70 -7.20
N VAL A 456 23.62 -15.58 -6.31
CA VAL A 456 24.81 -16.45 -6.48
C VAL A 456 24.85 -17.15 -7.85
N LYS A 457 23.69 -17.35 -8.48
CA LYS A 457 23.46 -18.09 -9.74
C LYS A 457 23.21 -17.22 -11.00
N GLY A 458 23.25 -15.89 -10.88
CA GLY A 458 23.37 -15.00 -12.07
C GLY A 458 24.65 -15.26 -12.88
N ARG A 459 25.62 -15.95 -12.26
CA ARG A 459 26.84 -16.44 -12.88
C ARG A 459 26.58 -17.39 -14.05
N TRP A 460 25.63 -18.33 -13.94
CA TRP A 460 25.39 -19.36 -14.97
C TRP A 460 24.59 -18.86 -16.17
N TYR A 461 23.80 -17.79 -16.00
CA TYR A 461 22.78 -17.37 -16.97
C TYR A 461 23.28 -17.28 -18.41
N ALA A 462 24.43 -16.63 -18.64
CA ALA A 462 24.95 -16.50 -20.01
C ALA A 462 25.33 -17.86 -20.63
N VAL A 463 25.89 -18.78 -19.84
CA VAL A 463 26.30 -20.12 -20.32
C VAL A 463 25.07 -21.00 -20.53
N TYR A 464 24.10 -20.95 -19.60
CA TYR A 464 22.81 -21.62 -19.76
C TYR A 464 22.09 -21.14 -21.03
N ALA A 465 21.95 -19.83 -21.23
CA ALA A 465 21.29 -19.25 -22.41
C ALA A 465 22.00 -19.61 -23.72
N ALA A 466 23.34 -19.65 -23.71
CA ALA A 466 24.10 -20.10 -24.87
C ALA A 466 23.83 -21.59 -25.19
N LEU A 467 23.72 -22.44 -24.17
CA LEU A 467 23.39 -23.86 -24.33
C LEU A 467 21.92 -24.08 -24.74
N THR A 468 20.99 -23.21 -24.35
CA THR A 468 19.60 -23.25 -24.83
C THR A 468 19.51 -22.97 -26.33
N ALA A 469 20.41 -22.13 -26.87
CA ALA A 469 20.46 -21.85 -28.30
C ALA A 469 21.03 -23.02 -29.10
N SER A 470 22.11 -23.63 -28.61
CA SER A 470 22.66 -24.87 -29.18
C SER A 470 23.75 -25.47 -28.30
N GLU A 471 23.90 -26.79 -28.36
CA GLU A 471 25.03 -27.52 -27.79
C GLU A 471 26.37 -26.96 -28.30
N GLY A 472 27.45 -27.10 -27.55
CA GLY A 472 28.75 -26.65 -28.05
C GLY A 472 29.94 -27.00 -27.17
N GLN A 473 31.14 -26.78 -27.72
CA GLN A 473 32.37 -26.93 -26.96
C GLN A 473 32.60 -25.71 -26.05
N VAL A 474 33.46 -25.87 -25.07
CA VAL A 474 33.83 -24.80 -24.13
C VAL A 474 34.34 -23.55 -24.85
N LYS A 475 35.10 -23.71 -25.95
CA LYS A 475 35.59 -22.59 -26.77
C LYS A 475 34.44 -21.81 -27.41
N ASP A 476 33.48 -22.51 -28.01
CA ASP A 476 32.32 -21.88 -28.66
C ASP A 476 31.42 -21.17 -27.65
N LEU A 477 31.24 -21.77 -26.48
CA LEU A 477 30.48 -21.17 -25.38
C LEU A 477 31.18 -19.93 -24.81
N ALA A 478 32.52 -19.93 -24.69
CA ALA A 478 33.28 -18.75 -24.30
C ALA A 478 33.10 -17.60 -25.30
N THR A 479 33.20 -17.89 -26.60
CA THR A 479 32.96 -16.90 -27.66
C THR A 479 31.53 -16.34 -27.61
N ARG A 480 30.51 -17.21 -27.50
CA ARG A 480 29.09 -16.80 -27.45
C ARG A 480 28.73 -15.98 -26.22
N THR A 481 29.37 -16.27 -25.08
CA THR A 481 29.05 -15.61 -23.81
C THR A 481 29.94 -14.40 -23.49
N GLY A 482 31.04 -14.21 -24.23
CA GLY A 482 32.05 -13.19 -23.94
C GLY A 482 32.82 -13.44 -22.64
N LYS A 483 32.84 -14.68 -22.13
CA LYS A 483 33.50 -15.05 -20.87
C LYS A 483 34.83 -15.76 -21.13
N SER A 484 35.74 -15.67 -20.17
CA SER A 484 37.02 -16.41 -20.24
C SER A 484 36.80 -17.93 -20.20
N LEU A 485 37.65 -18.69 -20.89
CA LEU A 485 37.62 -20.16 -20.91
C LEU A 485 37.57 -20.79 -19.50
N PRO A 486 38.38 -20.34 -18.50
CA PRO A 486 38.30 -20.88 -17.15
C PRO A 486 36.94 -20.62 -16.48
N THR A 487 36.34 -19.45 -16.73
CA THR A 487 35.01 -19.11 -16.18
C THR A 487 33.94 -20.02 -16.74
N VAL A 488 33.94 -20.26 -18.05
CA VAL A 488 32.97 -21.15 -18.70
C VAL A 488 33.16 -22.59 -18.21
N ARG A 489 34.40 -23.08 -18.08
CA ARG A 489 34.67 -24.42 -17.51
C ARG A 489 34.13 -24.57 -16.09
N ARG A 490 34.42 -23.61 -15.21
CA ARG A 490 33.93 -23.62 -13.82
C ARG A 490 32.41 -23.64 -13.78
N GLN A 491 31.74 -22.80 -14.58
CA GLN A 491 30.29 -22.73 -14.61
C GLN A 491 29.65 -24.01 -15.18
N LEU A 492 30.24 -24.60 -16.21
CA LEU A 492 29.77 -25.88 -16.74
C LEU A 492 29.92 -27.02 -15.74
N ALA A 493 31.01 -27.03 -14.95
CA ALA A 493 31.21 -28.02 -13.89
C ALA A 493 30.18 -27.87 -12.76
N GLU A 494 29.97 -26.63 -12.28
CA GLU A 494 28.95 -26.32 -11.27
C GLU A 494 27.53 -26.70 -11.76
N MET A 495 27.21 -26.43 -13.04
CA MET A 495 25.94 -26.81 -13.66
C MET A 495 25.79 -28.32 -13.82
N GLN A 496 26.89 -29.04 -14.07
CA GLN A 496 26.89 -30.50 -14.19
C GLN A 496 26.65 -31.17 -12.84
N GLU A 497 27.30 -30.68 -11.79
CA GLU A 497 27.11 -31.12 -10.41
C GLU A 497 25.65 -30.90 -9.96
N ALA A 498 25.05 -29.78 -10.38
CA ALA A 498 23.64 -29.49 -10.18
C ALA A 498 22.69 -30.29 -11.10
N GLY A 499 23.22 -31.16 -11.97
CA GLY A 499 22.46 -31.98 -12.90
C GLY A 499 21.77 -31.21 -14.04
N VAL A 500 22.15 -29.94 -14.27
CA VAL A 500 21.55 -29.05 -15.29
C VAL A 500 22.15 -29.27 -16.67
N THR A 501 23.43 -29.64 -16.72
CA THR A 501 24.15 -29.91 -17.97
C THR A 501 24.70 -31.33 -17.99
N ARG A 502 24.85 -31.87 -19.20
CA ARG A 502 25.57 -33.12 -19.47
C ARG A 502 26.70 -32.88 -20.45
N LYS A 503 27.74 -33.71 -20.38
CA LYS A 503 28.92 -33.64 -21.25
C LYS A 503 29.05 -34.94 -22.04
N LYS A 504 29.04 -34.85 -23.37
CA LYS A 504 29.28 -35.98 -24.29
C LYS A 504 30.55 -35.68 -25.11
N GLY A 505 31.66 -36.33 -24.74
CA GLY A 505 32.97 -36.02 -25.32
C GLY A 505 33.42 -34.59 -24.98
N LYS A 506 33.61 -33.73 -26.00
CA LYS A 506 33.97 -32.31 -25.82
C LYS A 506 32.77 -31.36 -25.86
N VAL A 507 31.58 -31.87 -26.13
CA VAL A 507 30.35 -31.09 -26.32
C VAL A 507 29.53 -31.11 -25.03
N TRP A 508 28.99 -29.94 -24.69
CA TRP A 508 28.10 -29.73 -23.55
C TRP A 508 26.69 -29.45 -24.05
N SER A 509 25.70 -30.02 -23.35
CA SER A 509 24.28 -29.79 -23.59
C SER A 509 23.48 -29.70 -22.30
N LEU A 510 22.27 -29.14 -22.36
CA LEU A 510 21.33 -29.16 -21.25
C LEU A 510 20.77 -30.58 -21.09
N THR A 511 20.45 -30.98 -19.86
CA THR A 511 19.61 -32.15 -19.62
C THR A 511 18.15 -31.85 -19.97
N ASP A 512 17.35 -32.88 -20.18
CA ASP A 512 15.96 -32.72 -20.61
C ASP A 512 15.09 -32.08 -19.51
N ASP A 513 15.52 -32.20 -18.25
CA ASP A 513 14.92 -31.61 -17.06
C ASP A 513 15.65 -30.35 -16.54
N ALA A 514 16.56 -29.79 -17.34
CA ALA A 514 17.41 -28.67 -16.93
C ALA A 514 16.59 -27.46 -16.45
N GLU A 515 15.46 -27.17 -17.10
CA GLU A 515 14.60 -26.05 -16.69
C GLU A 515 14.00 -26.27 -15.29
N ILE A 516 13.46 -27.47 -15.03
CA ILE A 516 12.87 -27.84 -13.74
C ILE A 516 13.94 -27.80 -12.65
N LYS A 517 15.10 -28.41 -12.88
CA LYS A 517 16.21 -28.41 -11.93
C LYS A 517 16.65 -27.01 -11.58
N VAL A 518 16.75 -26.11 -12.56
CA VAL A 518 17.14 -24.74 -12.26
C VAL A 518 16.03 -23.98 -11.53
N GLN A 519 14.75 -24.21 -11.83
CA GLN A 519 13.63 -23.64 -11.08
C GLN A 519 13.64 -24.11 -9.61
N THR A 520 13.81 -25.40 -9.35
CA THR A 520 13.90 -25.97 -7.99
C THR A 520 15.07 -25.36 -7.20
N LEU A 521 16.22 -25.23 -7.84
CA LEU A 521 17.41 -24.60 -7.28
C LEU A 521 17.24 -23.10 -6.99
N ALA A 522 16.30 -22.42 -7.65
CA ALA A 522 15.96 -21.02 -7.43
C ALA A 522 14.98 -20.82 -6.27
N VAL A 523 14.11 -21.81 -5.99
CA VAL A 523 13.15 -21.75 -4.87
C VAL A 523 13.84 -22.01 -3.53
N GLY A 524 14.73 -23.02 -3.44
CA GLY A 524 15.41 -23.37 -2.19
C GLY A 524 16.24 -22.23 -1.59
N THR A 525 16.95 -21.48 -2.43
CA THR A 525 17.82 -20.37 -1.99
C THR A 525 17.06 -19.14 -1.46
N LYS A 526 15.80 -18.95 -1.86
CA LYS A 526 14.96 -17.86 -1.33
C LYS A 526 14.48 -18.14 0.09
N ALA A 527 14.19 -19.40 0.40
CA ALA A 527 13.69 -19.83 1.70
C ALA A 527 14.75 -19.68 2.80
N GLU A 528 16.00 -20.10 2.53
CA GLU A 528 17.10 -19.98 3.48
C GLU A 528 17.47 -18.51 3.78
N GLY A 529 17.67 -17.70 2.74
CA GLY A 529 18.09 -16.30 2.93
C GLY A 529 17.04 -15.44 3.64
N ALA A 530 15.74 -15.73 3.46
CA ALA A 530 14.67 -15.04 4.17
C ALA A 530 14.59 -15.45 5.65
N ARG A 531 14.76 -16.76 5.93
CA ARG A 531 14.79 -17.28 7.30
C ARG A 531 15.96 -16.71 8.10
N GLU A 532 17.14 -16.64 7.51
CA GLU A 532 18.33 -16.11 8.20
C GLU A 532 18.20 -14.62 8.53
N ARG A 533 17.71 -13.80 7.59
CA ARG A 533 17.45 -12.37 7.84
C ARG A 533 16.39 -12.12 8.90
N GLN A 534 15.36 -12.98 8.96
CA GLN A 534 14.32 -12.89 9.97
C GLN A 534 14.82 -13.29 11.35
N LYS A 535 15.70 -14.31 11.43
CA LYS A 535 16.37 -14.73 12.65
C LYS A 535 17.24 -13.61 13.24
N VAL A 536 18.13 -13.01 12.43
CA VAL A 536 18.98 -11.88 12.84
C VAL A 536 18.13 -10.71 13.34
N ARG A 537 17.05 -10.35 12.64
CA ARG A 537 16.16 -9.26 13.05
C ARG A 537 15.43 -9.54 14.37
N HIS A 538 15.03 -10.78 14.62
CA HIS A 538 14.40 -11.14 15.89
C HIS A 538 15.40 -11.10 17.05
N GLU A 539 16.65 -11.49 16.82
CA GLU A 539 17.73 -11.40 17.82
C GLU A 539 18.06 -9.93 18.14
N GLU A 540 18.13 -9.05 17.15
CA GLU A 540 18.32 -7.60 17.33
C GLU A 540 17.18 -6.96 18.15
N ILE A 541 15.92 -7.29 17.84
CA ILE A 541 14.76 -6.81 18.60
C ILE A 541 14.80 -7.30 20.05
N ARG A 542 15.20 -8.55 20.27
CA ARG A 542 15.31 -9.13 21.61
C ARG A 542 16.39 -8.45 22.44
N ALA A 543 17.56 -8.19 21.83
CA ALA A 543 18.66 -7.48 22.46
C ALA A 543 18.29 -6.03 22.83
N ALA A 544 17.60 -5.32 21.93
CA ALA A 544 17.12 -3.96 22.19
C ALA A 544 16.15 -3.90 23.38
N ARG A 545 15.25 -4.89 23.49
CA ARG A 545 14.25 -4.95 24.56
C ARG A 545 14.84 -5.32 25.92
N VAL A 546 15.91 -6.11 25.94
CA VAL A 546 16.68 -6.40 27.17
C VAL A 546 17.40 -5.15 27.66
N MET A 547 18.07 -4.40 26.76
CA MET A 547 18.71 -3.13 27.14
C MET A 547 17.70 -2.10 27.64
N GLU A 548 16.51 -2.02 27.03
CA GLU A 548 15.45 -1.10 27.46
C GLU A 548 14.93 -1.43 28.87
N LEU A 549 14.84 -2.72 29.22
CA LEU A 549 14.42 -3.17 30.56
C LEU A 549 15.52 -3.00 31.62
N GLU A 550 16.80 -3.14 31.24
CA GLU A 550 17.93 -2.94 32.16
C GLU A 550 18.24 -1.45 32.45
N LEU A 551 17.81 -0.54 31.56
CA LEU A 551 18.02 0.91 31.73
C LEU A 551 16.90 1.62 32.52
N LEU A 552 15.85 0.91 32.94
CA LEU A 552 14.85 1.47 33.84
C LEU A 552 15.43 1.58 35.26
N PRO A 553 15.49 2.79 35.87
CA PRO A 553 16.03 2.94 37.21
C PRO A 553 15.12 2.22 38.22
N GLN A 554 15.58 1.12 38.81
CA GLN A 554 14.84 0.42 39.87
C GLN A 554 14.58 1.29 41.12
N SER A 555 15.17 2.50 41.18
CA SER A 555 14.97 3.47 42.25
C SER A 555 13.62 4.20 42.18
N SER A 556 12.90 4.24 41.05
CA SER A 556 11.60 4.93 40.98
C SER A 556 10.45 4.12 41.56
N MET A 557 10.43 2.80 41.39
CA MET A 557 9.35 1.94 41.93
C MET A 557 9.35 1.85 43.46
N LYS A 558 10.51 1.94 44.13
CA LYS A 558 10.57 1.94 45.60
C LYS A 558 10.15 3.28 46.22
N ALA A 559 10.31 4.40 45.51
CA ALA A 559 9.92 5.71 46.00
C ALA A 559 8.39 5.92 45.92
N GLU A 560 7.73 5.44 44.87
CA GLU A 560 6.27 5.51 44.76
C GLU A 560 5.53 4.57 45.72
N LEU A 561 6.10 3.38 46.03
CA LEU A 561 5.52 2.51 47.05
C LEU A 561 5.69 3.04 48.49
N ALA A 562 6.76 3.80 48.76
CA ALA A 562 6.98 4.40 50.07
C ALA A 562 6.10 5.65 50.30
N ALA A 563 5.69 6.34 49.24
CA ALA A 563 4.84 7.53 49.34
C ALA A 563 3.34 7.22 49.55
N SER A 564 2.87 5.99 49.29
CA SER A 564 1.46 5.60 49.47
C SER A 564 1.13 5.03 50.86
N CYS A 565 2.13 4.83 51.72
CA CYS A 565 1.91 4.42 53.10
C CYS A 565 1.93 5.64 54.02
N GLY A 566 0.74 6.06 54.45
CA GLY A 566 0.51 7.24 55.27
C GLY A 566 1.32 7.30 56.58
N ARG A 567 1.58 8.54 57.02
CA ARG A 567 2.21 8.86 58.31
C ARG A 567 1.48 8.15 59.48
N PRO A 568 2.19 7.69 60.52
CA PRO A 568 1.55 7.21 61.74
C PRO A 568 0.88 8.36 62.50
N LYS A 569 -0.26 8.06 63.14
CA LYS A 569 -0.86 8.93 64.17
C LYS A 569 0.02 8.93 65.42
N ALA A 570 -0.03 10.03 66.18
CA ALA A 570 0.83 10.33 67.32
C ALA A 570 0.57 9.49 68.60
N ASP A 571 -0.19 8.40 68.52
CA ASP A 571 -0.68 7.63 69.66
C ASP A 571 -0.34 6.12 69.62
N GLY A 572 0.56 5.69 68.73
CA GLY A 572 1.28 4.43 68.89
C GLY A 572 0.47 3.13 68.82
N THR A 573 -0.71 3.10 68.20
CA THR A 573 -1.53 1.88 68.12
C THR A 573 -1.52 1.26 66.70
N PRO A 574 -1.32 -0.07 66.51
CA PRO A 574 -1.21 -0.69 65.18
C PRO A 574 -2.56 -0.88 64.47
N CYS A 575 -2.59 -0.61 63.16
CA CYS A 575 -3.78 -0.76 62.31
C CYS A 575 -3.97 -2.22 61.86
N GLN A 576 -5.00 -2.90 62.39
CA GLN A 576 -5.53 -4.14 61.86
C GLN A 576 -6.77 -3.84 61.01
N ARG A 577 -6.76 -4.22 59.73
CA ARG A 577 -7.91 -4.82 59.01
C ARG A 577 -7.56 -5.14 57.55
N ALA A 578 -7.21 -6.40 57.34
CA ALA A 578 -7.49 -7.12 56.11
C ALA A 578 -8.52 -8.20 56.46
N SER A 579 -9.77 -8.04 56.02
CA SER A 579 -10.72 -9.13 55.74
C SER A 579 -12.15 -8.59 55.62
N ARG A 580 -12.75 -8.71 54.43
CA ARG A 580 -14.01 -9.45 54.17
C ARG A 580 -14.65 -8.99 52.85
N TRP A 581 -14.76 -9.96 51.94
CA TRP A 581 -15.78 -10.00 50.89
C TRP A 581 -17.03 -10.67 51.47
N GLY A 582 -18.23 -10.20 51.11
CA GLY A 582 -19.50 -10.83 51.48
C GLY A 582 -20.72 -9.99 51.10
N ALA A 583 -21.63 -10.60 50.36
CA ALA A 583 -22.78 -10.04 49.63
C ALA A 583 -23.96 -9.46 50.45
N CYS A 584 -24.73 -8.59 49.77
CA CYS A 584 -26.21 -8.42 49.78
C CYS A 584 -26.89 -7.63 50.95
N PRO A 585 -28.19 -7.22 50.84
CA PRO A 585 -28.62 -5.90 50.33
C PRO A 585 -29.59 -5.13 51.27
N GLN A 586 -30.09 -3.98 50.79
CA GLN A 586 -31.32 -3.25 51.16
C GLN A 586 -31.30 -2.09 52.21
N HIS A 587 -31.85 -0.97 51.72
CA HIS A 587 -32.62 0.12 52.36
C HIS A 587 -32.08 0.90 53.57
N ARG A 588 -31.90 2.23 53.40
CA ARG A 588 -32.87 3.25 53.85
C ARG A 588 -32.44 4.68 53.50
N ASP A 589 -33.43 5.46 53.10
CA ASP A 589 -33.43 6.93 53.04
C ASP A 589 -33.12 7.57 54.40
N VAL A 590 -32.34 8.66 54.41
CA VAL A 590 -32.58 9.86 55.25
C VAL A 590 -31.92 11.06 54.56
N ALA A 591 -32.73 12.09 54.31
CA ALA A 591 -32.32 13.42 53.87
C ALA A 591 -31.68 14.22 55.02
N GLN A 592 -30.72 15.11 54.73
CA GLN A 592 -30.65 16.46 55.33
C GLN A 592 -29.52 17.31 54.72
N GLU A 593 -29.96 18.43 54.14
CA GLU A 593 -29.50 19.82 54.28
C GLU A 593 -28.00 20.20 54.25
N ALA A 594 -27.76 21.29 53.51
CA ALA A 594 -26.51 21.96 53.16
C ALA A 594 -25.86 22.70 54.37
N PRO A 595 -24.70 23.40 54.23
CA PRO A 595 -24.67 24.67 53.50
C PRO A 595 -23.43 24.93 52.62
N GLN A 596 -23.65 25.76 51.61
CA GLN A 596 -22.63 26.49 50.84
C GLN A 596 -22.17 27.71 51.63
N ASP A 597 -20.90 28.13 51.43
CA ASP A 597 -20.43 29.52 51.62
C ASP A 597 -18.96 29.66 51.13
N PRO A 598 -18.44 30.88 50.85
CA PRO A 598 -18.50 31.43 49.50
C PRO A 598 -17.13 31.88 48.92
N VAL A 599 -17.19 32.26 47.64
CA VAL A 599 -16.13 32.83 46.81
C VAL A 599 -15.80 34.27 47.26
N GLN A 600 -14.50 34.59 47.37
CA GLN A 600 -14.01 35.97 47.47
C GLN A 600 -13.26 36.36 46.19
N GLU A 601 -13.72 37.44 45.55
CA GLU A 601 -12.99 38.24 44.57
C GLU A 601 -12.01 39.20 45.29
N PRO A 602 -10.92 39.63 44.63
CA PRO A 602 -10.24 40.87 45.01
C PRO A 602 -10.42 41.98 43.97
N ASP A 603 -10.82 43.15 44.49
CA ASP A 603 -10.95 44.46 43.85
C ASP A 603 -9.56 45.16 43.70
N PRO A 604 -9.41 46.18 42.84
CA PRO A 604 -8.13 46.72 42.36
C PRO A 604 -7.71 48.02 43.07
N GLY A 605 -6.45 48.43 42.88
CA GLY A 605 -6.01 49.76 43.34
C GLY A 605 -4.55 50.11 43.12
N ASP A 606 -4.28 50.74 41.97
CA ASP A 606 -3.51 51.98 41.79
C ASP A 606 -2.00 52.14 42.13
N ARG A 607 -1.26 52.37 41.03
CA ARG A 607 -0.52 53.61 40.64
C ARG A 607 1.01 53.72 40.74
N ALA A 608 1.49 54.33 39.65
CA ALA A 608 2.70 55.13 39.40
C ALA A 608 4.02 54.35 39.28
N GLY A 609 4.90 54.62 38.30
CA GLY A 609 4.97 55.61 37.23
C GLY A 609 6.36 55.49 36.59
N GLY A 610 6.60 56.11 35.43
CA GLY A 610 7.97 56.31 34.94
C GLY A 610 8.15 56.20 33.43
N ALA A 611 8.30 57.37 32.80
CA ALA A 611 8.51 57.61 31.38
C ALA A 611 9.82 57.00 30.81
N GLY A 612 9.92 56.94 29.48
CA GLY A 612 11.21 57.17 28.82
C GLY A 612 11.53 56.38 27.55
N ALA A 613 10.93 56.79 26.43
CA ALA A 613 11.60 57.07 25.15
C ALA A 613 12.57 56.04 24.50
N ARG A 614 12.13 55.62 23.30
CA ARG A 614 12.81 55.72 21.98
C ARG A 614 13.80 54.64 21.52
N SER A 615 13.39 54.09 20.36
CA SER A 615 14.15 53.83 19.12
C SER A 615 15.26 52.78 19.09
N GLY A 616 15.04 51.76 18.23
CA GLY A 616 16.10 50.98 17.58
C GLY A 616 16.94 51.84 16.62
N PRO A 617 17.74 51.29 15.67
CA PRO A 617 17.43 50.07 14.92
C PRO A 617 18.61 49.13 14.55
N ALA A 618 18.20 47.95 14.10
CA ALA A 618 18.67 47.12 12.98
C ALA A 618 20.06 47.34 12.29
N ARG A 619 20.73 46.18 12.09
CA ARG A 619 21.46 45.69 10.88
C ARG A 619 22.75 46.47 10.50
N ASN A 620 23.85 45.88 10.03
CA ASN A 620 24.05 44.71 9.18
C ASN A 620 25.58 44.44 9.05
N ARG A 621 25.92 43.20 8.65
CA ARG A 621 27.03 42.82 7.75
C ARG A 621 28.51 42.74 8.23
N LEU A 622 29.03 41.54 7.93
CA LEU A 622 30.27 41.20 7.20
C LEU A 622 31.56 40.86 7.98
N ARG A 623 31.86 39.55 7.87
CA ARG A 623 33.12 38.92 7.41
C ARG A 623 34.38 38.97 8.27
N ARG A 624 34.87 37.73 8.44
CA ARG A 624 36.26 37.24 8.39
C ARG A 624 37.17 37.59 9.56
N GLY A 625 37.60 36.52 10.23
CA GLY A 625 39.01 36.22 10.28
C GLY A 625 39.57 36.08 11.69
N LEU A 626 40.21 34.91 11.86
CA LEU A 626 41.35 34.64 12.74
C LEU A 626 41.07 34.10 14.14
N SER A 627 41.77 32.98 14.35
CA SER A 627 41.96 32.12 15.49
C SER A 627 42.60 32.83 16.71
N PRO A 628 42.64 32.17 17.89
CA PRO A 628 42.46 32.77 19.21
C PRO A 628 43.80 33.15 19.87
N PRO A 629 43.74 33.77 21.07
CA PRO A 629 44.02 32.97 22.25
C PRO A 629 43.26 33.44 23.50
N TRP A 630 42.78 32.50 24.31
CA TRP A 630 42.73 32.71 25.76
C TRP A 630 42.65 31.37 26.49
N ALA A 631 43.58 31.21 27.42
CA ALA A 631 43.56 30.27 28.51
C ALA A 631 43.10 30.99 29.79
N ALA A 632 42.70 30.18 30.78
CA ALA A 632 42.36 30.50 32.17
C ALA A 632 40.98 31.16 32.39
N GLU A 633 40.10 30.72 33.30
CA GLU A 633 40.26 29.77 34.41
C GLU A 633 38.88 29.21 34.87
N THR A 634 38.87 27.89 35.07
CA THR A 634 38.20 27.04 36.08
C THR A 634 36.80 27.35 36.67
N HIS A 635 35.88 26.38 36.51
CA HIS A 635 35.41 25.53 37.62
C HIS A 635 34.70 24.23 37.12
N GLY A 636 35.24 23.07 37.56
CA GLY A 636 34.51 21.87 38.00
C GLY A 636 33.68 21.02 37.01
N ARG A 637 34.29 20.03 36.35
CA ARG A 637 33.60 18.79 35.92
C ARG A 637 34.43 17.55 36.22
N ALA A 638 33.80 16.62 36.92
CA ALA A 638 34.33 15.31 37.29
C ALA A 638 34.60 14.42 36.06
N ALA A 639 35.66 13.64 36.16
CA ALA A 639 36.20 12.77 35.12
C ALA A 639 35.23 11.65 34.71
N LEU A 640 34.96 11.54 33.40
CA LEU A 640 34.46 10.32 32.77
C LEU A 640 35.67 9.46 32.39
N GLY A 641 35.81 8.30 33.04
CA GLY A 641 36.94 7.38 32.85
C GLY A 641 36.97 6.67 31.49
N ASP A 642 38.16 6.14 31.16
CA ASP A 642 38.50 5.47 29.91
C ASP A 642 37.53 4.31 29.57
N PRO A 643 36.84 4.36 28.41
CA PRO A 643 35.97 3.29 27.92
C PRO A 643 36.65 1.92 27.82
N ARG A 644 37.98 1.88 27.60
CA ARG A 644 38.73 0.62 27.52
C ARG A 644 38.88 -0.05 28.88
N ALA A 645 39.00 0.72 29.96
CA ALA A 645 39.04 0.19 31.32
C ALA A 645 37.68 -0.40 31.73
N ARG A 646 36.57 0.24 31.30
CA ARG A 646 35.21 -0.32 31.48
C ARG A 646 35.01 -1.63 30.72
N ALA A 647 35.46 -1.70 29.46
CA ALA A 647 35.37 -2.93 28.68
C ALA A 647 36.19 -4.07 29.30
N ALA A 648 37.39 -3.78 29.79
CA ALA A 648 38.24 -4.78 30.46
C ALA A 648 37.61 -5.31 31.77
N ALA A 649 36.92 -4.45 32.53
CA ALA A 649 36.24 -4.85 33.77
C ALA A 649 35.02 -5.76 33.55
N MET A 650 34.41 -5.75 32.36
CA MET A 650 33.22 -6.58 32.05
C MET A 650 33.56 -8.01 31.60
N VAL A 651 34.79 -8.26 31.14
CA VAL A 651 35.20 -9.59 30.62
C VAL A 651 35.08 -10.72 31.65
N PRO A 652 35.46 -10.56 32.94
CA PRO A 652 35.30 -11.61 33.94
C PRO A 652 33.82 -11.94 34.23
N GLN A 653 32.94 -10.92 34.20
CA GLN A 653 31.51 -11.09 34.45
C GLN A 653 30.83 -11.89 33.32
N LEU A 654 31.23 -11.64 32.07
CA LEU A 654 30.73 -12.40 30.92
C LEU A 654 31.18 -13.87 30.95
N ARG A 655 32.42 -14.15 31.34
CA ARG A 655 32.90 -15.54 31.51
C ARG A 655 32.17 -16.28 32.63
N ALA A 656 31.87 -15.59 33.72
CA ALA A 656 31.09 -16.17 34.82
C ALA A 656 29.64 -16.47 34.41
N ALA A 657 29.03 -15.64 33.56
CA ALA A 657 27.69 -15.90 33.01
C ALA A 657 27.67 -17.09 32.04
N GLU A 658 28.69 -17.21 31.17
CA GLU A 658 28.82 -18.35 30.25
C GLU A 658 28.98 -19.69 31.00
N THR A 659 29.73 -19.69 32.11
CA THR A 659 29.93 -20.88 32.95
C THR A 659 28.62 -21.36 33.57
N ARG A 660 27.80 -20.45 34.12
CA ARG A 660 26.49 -20.80 34.71
C ARG A 660 25.50 -21.35 33.69
N LEU A 661 25.55 -20.87 32.45
CA LEU A 661 24.71 -21.37 31.36
C LEU A 661 25.08 -22.81 30.96
N ARG A 662 26.37 -23.16 30.98
CA ARG A 662 26.81 -24.54 30.74
C ARG A 662 26.35 -25.48 31.86
N GLU A 663 26.51 -25.08 33.11
CA GLU A 663 26.07 -25.86 34.28
C GLU A 663 24.55 -26.13 34.29
N THR A 664 23.75 -25.17 33.81
CA THR A 664 22.30 -25.35 33.67
C THR A 664 21.92 -26.28 32.51
N GLY A 665 22.66 -26.22 31.39
CA GLY A 665 22.51 -27.16 30.28
C GLY A 665 22.84 -28.61 30.67
N ASP A 666 23.92 -28.81 31.41
CA ASP A 666 24.36 -30.14 31.85
C ASP A 666 23.38 -30.77 32.86
N ARG A 667 22.77 -29.95 33.74
CA ARG A 667 21.69 -30.39 34.63
C ARG A 667 20.43 -30.81 33.88
N ALA A 668 20.04 -30.07 32.84
CA ALA A 668 18.87 -30.42 32.04
C ALA A 668 19.06 -31.76 31.28
N ASN A 669 20.27 -32.00 30.77
CA ASN A 669 20.60 -33.27 30.10
C ASN A 669 20.66 -34.45 31.07
N SER A 670 21.12 -34.24 32.30
CA SER A 670 21.14 -35.29 33.33
C SER A 670 19.73 -35.70 33.79
N LEU A 671 18.78 -34.75 33.82
CA LEU A 671 17.36 -35.02 34.13
C LEU A 671 16.64 -35.78 33.01
N ALA A 672 17.00 -35.56 31.75
CA ALA A 672 16.42 -36.27 30.61
C ALA A 672 16.84 -37.76 30.56
N ALA A 673 17.97 -38.12 31.18
CA ALA A 673 18.48 -39.49 31.22
C ALA A 673 17.82 -40.37 32.30
N MET A 674 16.98 -39.82 33.18
CA MET A 674 16.38 -40.54 34.32
C MET A 674 14.92 -41.00 34.10
N VAL A 675 14.38 -40.92 32.89
CA VAL A 675 13.01 -41.39 32.60
C VAL A 675 13.02 -42.89 32.28
N PRO A 676 12.35 -43.76 33.06
CA PRO A 676 12.30 -45.19 32.76
C PRO A 676 11.37 -45.49 31.58
N GLN A 677 11.85 -46.27 30.62
CA GLN A 677 11.01 -46.94 29.63
C GLN A 677 10.49 -48.24 30.24
N HIS A 678 9.17 -48.39 30.41
CA HIS A 678 8.41 -49.64 30.26
C HIS A 678 6.95 -49.46 30.68
N VAL A 679 6.00 -49.69 29.76
CA VAL A 679 4.80 -50.50 29.99
C VAL A 679 4.48 -51.22 28.67
N SER A 680 4.58 -52.55 28.67
CA SER A 680 4.09 -53.43 27.60
C SER A 680 2.60 -53.69 27.80
N CYS A 681 1.78 -53.51 26.76
CA CYS A 681 0.41 -54.00 26.76
C CYS A 681 0.41 -55.51 26.52
N GLY A 682 -0.19 -56.25 27.45
CA GLY A 682 -0.41 -57.69 27.36
C GLY A 682 -1.72 -58.04 26.67
N ASP A 683 -1.69 -59.19 26.00
CA ASP A 683 -2.79 -59.91 25.38
C ASP A 683 -3.92 -60.27 26.36
N ALA A 684 -5.16 -60.21 25.88
CA ALA A 684 -6.25 -61.02 26.39
C ALA A 684 -7.26 -61.30 25.26
N GLY A 685 -7.25 -62.54 24.77
CA GLY A 685 -8.39 -63.16 24.08
C GLY A 685 -9.13 -64.08 25.04
N GLY A 686 -10.45 -64.23 24.85
CA GLY A 686 -11.25 -65.26 25.51
C GLY A 686 -12.74 -64.97 25.69
N THR A 687 -13.53 -65.30 24.66
CA THR A 687 -14.87 -65.95 24.67
C THR A 687 -15.92 -65.60 25.75
N ALA A 688 -17.05 -65.03 25.32
CA ALA A 688 -18.39 -65.65 25.21
C ALA A 688 -19.36 -64.66 24.53
#